data_AF-A0A3N0YIN0-F1
#
_entry.id   AF-A0A3N0YIN0-F1
#
_cell.length_a   1.000
_cell.length_b   1.000
_cell.length_c   1.000
_cell.angle_alpha   90.00
_cell.angle_beta   90.00
_cell.angle_gamma   90.00
#
_symmetry.space_group_name_H-M   'P 1'
#
loop_
_entity.id
_entity.type
_entity.pdbx_description
1 polymer ?
#
loop_
_entity_poly.entity_id
_entity_poly.type
_entity_poly.pdbx_seq_one_letter_code
_entity_poly.pdbx_strand_id
1 'polypeptide(L)'
;MKNRYESVFEGIKLQEHQTLLNRIYTQLYIIEGENEGVNEEHEVLQMEKSYKTLQDTPVNCNDIFDPSPEPGYEEKRREKKEEIKTVLTKGIAGIGKTISVQKFILDWAEGKANQDVDFMFVLPFRELNLIKDHQYNLHRLLLDFHPELQDLDSKIYDKCTVVFIFDGLDESRITLMFSDSEKVSDVSETSSVGVLMSNLLKGDLLPSAFIWITTRPAAASQIPSKYINRVTEIQGFNDPQKEEYFRKRISDEHQASRIISHIRRARSLHIMCHIPVFCWISATVLQNILKQDLSAEIPQTLTEMYIHFLLIQINMRNQKYEERDPEKLLQSNRDVIVKLAELAFNQLMKGNVMFYEEDLRESGIDVTDASVYSGICTEIFREEAVIYHRKVYSFVHLSFQEFSAALYVFFCYLHKNSEVLNIFLTGKSRTQCGNVSLDVILKGAMNEALNSKTGHLDLFLRFLHGISLESNQRVLQDLLIHTENNPESIKKIIQNLKRGQKNNVSPERWMNLTHCLIEMKNNSVVEEVQMFLKSKAKSKSLSLAQCSTLANMILMSEEVMDELDFMKYNIKSKEGRWRLIPAVRNCRKALLANCKLTEQHFEIVASALQSSNSPLRELDLSNNDLQDSGVKLLCAGLKSPNCQLNILRFGFHIDSVMLMFKYSSLSRMFKKKNGIWSHLDFFEVCSIMFIKLIKKSYLQKKIYIYIFKLFKLYIIYIILNPLSKTLSLSTMAPLRHQIATVIIS
;
A
#
# COMPACT_ATOMS: atom_id res chain seq x y z
N MET A 1 -30.33 0.93 2.99
CA MET A 1 -28.85 1.07 3.10
C MET A 1 -28.23 0.07 4.06
N LYS A 2 -28.59 0.01 5.35
CA LYS A 2 -28.03 -0.97 6.32
C LYS A 2 -28.00 -2.42 5.79
N ASN A 3 -29.15 -2.97 5.40
CA ASN A 3 -29.22 -4.34 4.85
C ASN A 3 -28.36 -4.58 3.60
N ARG A 4 -28.04 -3.52 2.83
CA ARG A 4 -27.22 -3.62 1.60
C ARG A 4 -25.71 -3.66 1.90
N TYR A 5 -25.28 -3.08 3.02
CA TYR A 5 -23.85 -2.88 3.34
C TYR A 5 -23.39 -3.47 4.68
N GLU A 6 -24.29 -4.03 5.49
CA GLU A 6 -23.98 -4.67 6.78
C GLU A 6 -23.15 -5.96 6.61
N SER A 7 -23.32 -6.67 5.49
CA SER A 7 -22.57 -7.87 5.14
C SER A 7 -21.57 -7.61 4.02
N VAL A 8 -20.34 -8.08 4.20
CA VAL A 8 -19.38 -8.24 3.08
C VAL A 8 -19.48 -9.65 2.56
N PHE A 9 -19.60 -9.77 1.24
CA PHE A 9 -19.46 -11.03 0.55
C PHE A 9 -17.98 -11.29 0.28
N GLU A 10 -17.36 -12.08 1.14
CA GLU A 10 -16.04 -12.69 0.88
C GLU A 10 -16.17 -13.94 -0.01
N GLY A 11 -17.10 -13.92 -0.97
CA GLY A 11 -17.46 -15.10 -1.77
C GLY A 11 -18.95 -15.36 -1.90
N ILE A 12 -19.35 -16.63 -1.84
CA ILE A 12 -20.68 -17.16 -2.22
C ILE A 12 -21.85 -16.33 -1.64
N LYS A 13 -22.82 -15.94 -2.49
CA LYS A 13 -24.17 -15.48 -2.10
C LYS A 13 -25.02 -16.66 -1.56
N LEU A 14 -24.65 -17.21 -0.41
CA LEU A 14 -25.53 -18.06 0.40
C LEU A 14 -25.85 -17.30 1.69
N GLN A 15 -27.13 -17.24 2.04
CA GLN A 15 -27.64 -16.53 3.22
C GLN A 15 -26.99 -17.00 4.55
N GLU A 16 -26.28 -18.14 4.55
CA GLU A 16 -25.68 -18.74 5.75
C GLU A 16 -24.21 -18.35 6.02
N HIS A 17 -23.53 -17.61 5.12
CA HIS A 17 -22.12 -17.21 5.28
C HIS A 17 -21.88 -15.70 5.10
N GLN A 18 -22.84 -14.87 5.49
CA GLN A 18 -22.65 -13.42 5.55
C GLN A 18 -21.70 -13.05 6.70
N THR A 19 -20.53 -12.51 6.37
CA THR A 19 -19.64 -11.94 7.38
C THR A 19 -20.01 -10.49 7.60
N LEU A 20 -20.38 -10.15 8.82
CA LEU A 20 -20.69 -8.77 9.21
C LEU A 20 -19.45 -7.89 8.99
N LEU A 21 -19.58 -6.82 8.21
CA LEU A 21 -18.49 -5.89 7.92
C LEU A 21 -17.83 -5.41 9.22
N ASN A 22 -18.64 -5.02 10.21
CA ASN A 22 -18.19 -4.54 11.51
C ASN A 22 -17.31 -5.57 12.28
N ARG A 23 -17.45 -6.87 12.02
CA ARG A 23 -16.67 -7.92 12.69
C ARG A 23 -15.25 -8.04 12.14
N ILE A 24 -15.09 -7.84 10.83
CA ILE A 24 -13.82 -8.04 10.11
C ILE A 24 -13.12 -6.74 9.72
N TYR A 25 -13.86 -5.62 9.74
CA TYR A 25 -13.32 -4.33 9.34
C TYR A 25 -12.13 -3.94 10.23
N THR A 26 -11.02 -3.67 9.57
CA THR A 26 -9.81 -3.12 10.18
C THR A 26 -9.64 -1.74 9.58
N GLN A 27 -9.53 -0.72 10.44
CA GLN A 27 -9.43 0.67 10.00
C GLN A 27 -8.27 0.80 9.01
N LEU A 28 -8.52 1.36 7.84
CA LEU A 28 -7.47 1.60 6.84
C LEU A 28 -6.69 2.87 7.19
N TYR A 29 -5.39 2.86 6.90
CA TYR A 29 -4.56 4.05 7.04
C TYR A 29 -4.79 4.97 5.84
N ILE A 30 -5.53 6.06 6.05
CA ILE A 30 -5.83 7.07 5.03
C ILE A 30 -5.07 8.33 5.38
N ILE A 31 -4.44 8.92 4.39
CA ILE A 31 -3.64 10.13 4.52
C ILE A 31 -4.17 11.23 3.59
N GLU A 32 -3.85 12.48 3.89
CA GLU A 32 -4.03 13.58 2.94
C GLU A 32 -2.96 13.48 1.85
N GLY A 33 -3.37 13.39 0.58
CA GLY A 33 -2.50 13.10 -0.56
C GLY A 33 -2.07 14.36 -1.31
N GLU A 34 -0.94 14.29 -2.02
CA GLU A 34 -0.45 15.39 -2.87
C GLU A 34 -1.31 15.57 -4.15
N ASN A 35 -1.42 16.82 -4.59
CA ASN A 35 -2.22 17.21 -5.76
C ASN A 35 -1.56 16.85 -7.12
N GLU A 36 -0.30 16.40 -7.13
CA GLU A 36 0.42 16.09 -8.37
C GLU A 36 0.25 14.64 -8.83
N GLY A 37 -0.03 14.51 -10.14
CA GLY A 37 0.62 13.54 -11.03
C GLY A 37 0.24 12.06 -10.92
N VAL A 38 -0.59 11.63 -11.87
CA VAL A 38 -0.75 10.25 -12.37
C VAL A 38 0.53 9.43 -12.21
N ASN A 39 0.48 8.37 -11.39
CA ASN A 39 1.53 7.35 -11.35
C ASN A 39 0.96 6.04 -11.93
N GLU A 40 1.40 5.69 -13.15
CA GLU A 40 0.89 4.57 -13.97
C GLU A 40 1.58 3.23 -13.68
N GLU A 41 2.35 3.14 -12.60
CA GLU A 41 3.14 1.94 -12.25
C GLU A 41 2.27 0.84 -11.62
N HIS A 42 2.59 -0.44 -11.92
CA HIS A 42 1.90 -1.62 -11.37
C HIS A 42 1.82 -1.64 -9.85
N GLU A 43 0.69 -2.11 -9.33
CA GLU A 43 0.29 -2.10 -7.91
C GLU A 43 1.31 -2.80 -6.99
N VAL A 44 1.96 -3.85 -7.48
CA VAL A 44 2.98 -4.59 -6.71
C VAL A 44 4.30 -3.83 -6.62
N LEU A 45 4.64 -3.03 -7.64
CA LEU A 45 5.81 -2.17 -7.63
C LEU A 45 5.61 -0.94 -6.72
N GLN A 46 4.36 -0.47 -6.57
CA GLN A 46 4.03 0.63 -5.66
C GLN A 46 4.20 0.22 -4.20
N MET A 47 3.77 -0.99 -3.79
CA MET A 47 3.95 -1.50 -2.42
C MET A 47 5.41 -1.51 -1.95
N GLU A 48 6.33 -1.85 -2.86
CA GLU A 48 7.77 -1.85 -2.56
C GLU A 48 8.34 -0.43 -2.42
N LYS A 49 7.61 0.57 -2.93
CA LYS A 49 7.91 2.01 -2.81
C LYS A 49 7.18 2.68 -1.62
N SER A 50 6.08 2.11 -1.11
CA SER A 50 5.20 2.63 -0.03
C SER A 50 5.83 2.71 1.37
N TYR A 51 7.16 2.68 1.47
CA TYR A 51 7.87 3.08 2.69
C TYR A 51 8.02 4.61 2.84
N LYS A 52 7.50 5.38 1.89
CA LYS A 52 7.14 6.80 1.96
C LYS A 52 5.73 6.88 2.58
N THR A 53 5.34 7.74 3.50
CA THR A 53 5.75 9.10 3.87
C THR A 53 5.27 9.27 5.33
N LEU A 54 6.01 9.97 6.19
CA LEU A 54 5.66 10.14 7.63
C LEU A 54 5.10 11.52 7.98
N GLN A 55 4.85 12.35 6.96
CA GLN A 55 4.32 13.70 7.17
C GLN A 55 2.82 13.82 7.04
N ASP A 56 2.14 12.77 6.59
CA ASP A 56 0.77 12.95 6.18
C ASP A 56 -0.16 12.87 7.39
N THR A 57 -1.00 13.88 7.53
CA THR A 57 -2.03 13.95 8.56
C THR A 57 -2.99 12.78 8.35
N PRO A 58 -3.08 11.82 9.30
CA PRO A 58 -4.00 10.71 9.16
C PRO A 58 -5.44 11.25 9.16
N VAL A 59 -6.23 10.80 8.19
CA VAL A 59 -7.63 11.17 8.04
C VAL A 59 -8.47 9.96 8.42
N ASN A 60 -9.41 10.14 9.34
CA ASN A 60 -10.40 9.10 9.61
C ASN A 60 -11.40 9.07 8.44
N CYS A 61 -11.82 7.87 8.04
CA CYS A 61 -12.79 7.66 6.98
C CYS A 61 -14.11 8.41 7.24
N ASN A 62 -14.55 8.49 8.50
CA ASN A 62 -15.77 9.19 8.86
C ASN A 62 -15.62 10.71 8.89
N ASP A 63 -14.38 11.22 9.00
CA ASP A 63 -14.08 12.65 9.13
C ASP A 63 -13.55 13.19 7.78
N ILE A 64 -13.90 12.53 6.67
CA ILE A 64 -13.26 12.78 5.36
C ILE A 64 -13.58 14.18 4.79
N PHE A 65 -14.77 14.71 5.12
CA PHE A 65 -15.21 16.07 4.79
C PHE A 65 -14.83 17.09 5.87
N ASP A 66 -14.27 16.67 7.00
CA ASP A 66 -13.90 17.57 8.08
C ASP A 66 -12.54 18.23 7.83
N PRO A 67 -12.40 19.53 8.18
CA PRO A 67 -11.13 20.23 8.09
C PRO A 67 -10.09 19.63 9.04
N SER A 68 -8.84 19.49 8.58
CA SER A 68 -7.78 18.87 9.36
C SER A 68 -7.45 19.63 10.66
N PRO A 69 -7.32 18.95 11.81
CA PRO A 69 -6.95 19.57 13.08
C PRO A 69 -5.44 19.76 13.15
N GLU A 70 -4.88 20.80 12.52
CA GLU A 70 -3.46 21.14 12.69
C GLU A 70 -3.22 22.01 13.95
N PRO A 71 -2.39 21.58 14.92
CA PRO A 71 -2.00 22.42 16.04
C PRO A 71 -0.92 23.42 15.60
N GLY A 72 -1.25 24.72 15.62
CA GLY A 72 -0.26 25.81 15.55
C GLY A 72 -0.38 26.80 14.38
N TYR A 73 -1.38 26.66 13.50
CA TYR A 73 -1.65 27.60 12.40
C TYR A 73 -3.05 28.23 12.49
N GLU A 74 -3.56 28.42 13.71
CA GLU A 74 -4.93 28.92 13.93
C GLU A 74 -5.17 30.37 13.49
N GLU A 75 -4.15 31.18 13.21
CA GLU A 75 -4.34 32.60 12.90
C GLU A 75 -4.49 32.94 11.42
N LYS A 76 -4.06 32.08 10.46
CA LYS A 76 -4.13 32.42 9.02
C LYS A 76 -5.26 31.76 8.23
N ARG A 77 -5.88 30.68 8.74
CA ARG A 77 -7.03 30.02 8.08
C ARG A 77 -8.40 30.53 8.54
N ARG A 78 -8.47 31.38 9.59
CA ARG A 78 -9.74 31.89 10.12
C ARG A 78 -10.51 32.83 9.17
N GLU A 79 -9.89 33.33 8.10
CA GLU A 79 -10.54 34.26 7.17
C GLU A 79 -11.20 33.60 5.94
N LYS A 80 -10.97 32.28 5.71
CA LYS A 80 -11.73 31.48 4.73
C LYS A 80 -11.85 30.04 5.23
N LYS A 81 -12.95 29.71 5.92
CA LYS A 81 -13.40 28.31 6.03
C LYS A 81 -13.88 27.87 4.64
N GLU A 82 -12.97 27.46 3.77
CA GLU A 82 -13.36 26.72 2.57
C GLU A 82 -13.86 25.34 3.03
N GLU A 83 -15.17 25.14 2.92
CA GLU A 83 -15.84 23.88 3.22
C GLU A 83 -15.35 22.80 2.23
N ILE A 84 -14.93 21.65 2.76
CA ILE A 84 -14.42 20.54 1.94
C ILE A 84 -15.63 19.81 1.36
N LYS A 85 -16.04 20.19 0.14
CA LYS A 85 -17.21 19.60 -0.52
C LYS A 85 -16.86 18.37 -1.35
N THR A 86 -15.79 18.44 -2.13
CA THR A 86 -15.37 17.37 -3.03
C THR A 86 -14.07 16.73 -2.57
N VAL A 87 -14.13 15.43 -2.25
CA VAL A 87 -12.97 14.62 -1.88
C VAL A 87 -12.69 13.56 -2.95
N LEU A 88 -11.44 13.49 -3.41
CA LEU A 88 -10.95 12.43 -4.28
C LEU A 88 -10.00 11.50 -3.50
N THR A 89 -10.42 10.25 -3.29
CA THR A 89 -9.61 9.21 -2.65
C THR A 89 -8.93 8.32 -3.68
N LYS A 90 -7.60 8.32 -3.66
CA LYS A 90 -6.74 7.49 -4.50
C LYS A 90 -6.32 6.23 -3.76
N GLY A 91 -6.08 5.16 -4.51
CA GLY A 91 -5.43 3.97 -3.99
C GLY A 91 -5.33 2.85 -5.03
N ILE A 92 -4.35 1.96 -4.88
CA ILE A 92 -4.18 0.79 -5.76
C ILE A 92 -5.36 -0.19 -5.68
N ALA A 93 -5.51 -1.14 -6.62
CA ALA A 93 -6.58 -2.12 -6.49
C ALA A 93 -6.38 -3.01 -5.25
N GLY A 94 -7.49 -3.55 -4.75
CA GLY A 94 -7.51 -4.37 -3.55
C GLY A 94 -7.23 -3.63 -2.24
N ILE A 95 -6.80 -2.36 -2.27
CA ILE A 95 -6.37 -1.60 -1.07
C ILE A 95 -7.52 -1.30 -0.09
N GLY A 96 -8.77 -1.45 -0.53
CA GLY A 96 -9.96 -1.25 0.31
C GLY A 96 -10.74 0.05 0.07
N LYS A 97 -10.62 0.68 -1.12
CA LYS A 97 -11.42 1.85 -1.51
C LYS A 97 -12.94 1.63 -1.33
N THR A 98 -13.51 0.65 -2.04
CA THR A 98 -14.93 0.28 -1.92
C THR A 98 -15.30 -0.14 -0.51
N ILE A 99 -14.44 -0.88 0.21
CA ILE A 99 -14.71 -1.29 1.60
C ILE A 99 -14.78 -0.07 2.54
N SER A 100 -13.99 0.98 2.30
CA SER A 100 -14.07 2.24 3.05
C SER A 100 -15.41 2.94 2.82
N VAL A 101 -15.85 3.01 1.56
CA VAL A 101 -17.17 3.53 1.20
C VAL A 101 -18.28 2.75 1.90
N GLN A 102 -18.24 1.41 1.85
CA GLN A 102 -19.23 0.55 2.51
C GLN A 102 -19.25 0.79 4.03
N LYS A 103 -18.08 0.94 4.66
CA LYS A 103 -18.00 1.20 6.10
C LYS A 103 -18.58 2.57 6.48
N PHE A 104 -18.27 3.61 5.70
CA PHE A 104 -18.81 4.95 5.88
C PHE A 104 -20.34 4.97 5.81
N ILE A 105 -20.91 4.30 4.80
CA ILE A 105 -22.36 4.16 4.64
C ILE A 105 -22.97 3.38 5.80
N LEU A 106 -22.32 2.30 6.24
CA LEU A 106 -22.83 1.47 7.33
C LEU A 106 -22.86 2.26 8.64
N ASP A 107 -21.82 3.03 8.95
CA ASP A 107 -21.79 3.88 10.15
C ASP A 107 -22.87 4.96 10.13
N TRP A 108 -23.13 5.56 8.96
CA TRP A 108 -24.25 6.49 8.78
C TRP A 108 -25.60 5.78 9.00
N ALA A 109 -25.81 4.63 8.36
CA ALA A 109 -27.06 3.87 8.45
C ALA A 109 -27.32 3.26 9.84
N GLU A 110 -26.28 3.05 10.65
CA GLU A 110 -26.38 2.56 12.04
C GLU A 110 -26.46 3.69 13.08
N GLY A 111 -26.42 4.96 12.67
CA GLY A 111 -26.51 6.09 13.61
C GLY A 111 -25.19 6.44 14.31
N LYS A 112 -24.04 5.93 13.84
CA LYS A 112 -22.74 6.05 14.51
C LYS A 112 -21.96 7.30 14.12
N ALA A 113 -22.09 7.76 12.88
CA ALA A 113 -21.37 8.91 12.33
C ALA A 113 -22.21 9.65 11.27
N ASN A 114 -21.83 10.90 10.93
CA ASN A 114 -22.40 11.69 9.83
C ASN A 114 -23.93 11.88 9.88
N GLN A 115 -24.51 11.99 11.08
CA GLN A 115 -25.97 12.10 11.26
C GLN A 115 -26.56 13.46 10.84
N ASP A 116 -25.70 14.39 10.43
CA ASP A 116 -26.01 15.66 9.78
C ASP A 116 -26.33 15.51 8.28
N VAL A 117 -26.07 14.32 7.70
CA VAL A 117 -26.39 13.98 6.31
C VAL A 117 -27.78 13.37 6.20
N ASP A 118 -28.66 14.02 5.43
CA ASP A 118 -30.05 13.57 5.19
C ASP A 118 -30.10 12.45 4.14
N PHE A 119 -29.35 12.60 3.04
CA PHE A 119 -29.34 11.66 1.92
C PHE A 119 -27.91 11.23 1.55
N MET A 120 -27.74 9.94 1.31
CA MET A 120 -26.47 9.37 0.84
C MET A 120 -26.72 8.49 -0.38
N PHE A 121 -26.24 8.93 -1.55
CA PHE A 121 -26.40 8.25 -2.83
C PHE A 121 -25.08 7.63 -3.27
N VAL A 122 -25.13 6.35 -3.65
CA VAL A 122 -23.94 5.62 -4.12
C VAL A 122 -24.12 5.31 -5.59
N LEU A 123 -23.20 5.83 -6.40
CA LEU A 123 -23.24 5.75 -7.86
C LEU A 123 -21.94 5.12 -8.38
N PRO A 124 -21.85 3.78 -8.46
CA PRO A 124 -20.66 3.12 -8.99
C PRO A 124 -20.49 3.40 -10.48
N PHE A 125 -19.29 3.77 -10.92
CA PHE A 125 -19.03 4.04 -12.34
C PHE A 125 -19.25 2.81 -13.23
N ARG A 126 -19.02 1.60 -12.70
CA ARG A 126 -19.38 0.35 -13.39
C ARG A 126 -20.82 0.32 -13.83
N GLU A 127 -21.72 0.80 -12.96
CA GLU A 127 -23.14 0.80 -13.22
C GLU A 127 -23.55 1.96 -14.14
N LEU A 128 -22.99 3.14 -13.90
CA LEU A 128 -23.22 4.33 -14.74
C LEU A 128 -22.84 4.10 -16.21
N ASN A 129 -21.77 3.33 -16.48
CA ASN A 129 -21.31 3.02 -17.84
C ASN A 129 -22.35 2.31 -18.72
N LEU A 130 -23.35 1.67 -18.12
CA LEU A 130 -24.40 0.97 -18.85
C LEU A 130 -25.46 1.93 -19.41
N ILE A 131 -25.52 3.15 -18.87
CA ILE A 131 -26.43 4.20 -19.29
C ILE A 131 -25.84 4.89 -20.53
N LYS A 132 -26.01 4.26 -21.70
CA LYS A 132 -25.57 4.83 -22.99
C LYS A 132 -26.71 5.55 -23.68
N ASP A 133 -26.44 6.74 -24.22
CA ASP A 133 -27.27 7.46 -25.22
C ASP A 133 -28.69 7.87 -24.78
N HIS A 134 -28.93 7.96 -23.47
CA HIS A 134 -30.21 8.40 -22.91
C HIS A 134 -30.07 9.76 -22.21
N GLN A 135 -31.06 10.62 -22.41
CA GLN A 135 -31.21 11.87 -21.67
C GLN A 135 -31.83 11.57 -20.31
N TYR A 136 -31.12 11.93 -19.23
CA TYR A 136 -31.53 11.75 -17.85
C TYR A 136 -31.65 13.09 -17.17
N ASN A 137 -32.63 13.22 -16.28
CA ASN A 137 -32.53 14.20 -15.21
C ASN A 137 -31.97 13.51 -13.96
N LEU A 138 -31.44 14.30 -13.02
CA LEU A 138 -30.75 13.75 -11.86
C LEU A 138 -31.69 12.91 -10.98
N HIS A 139 -32.95 13.32 -10.81
CA HIS A 139 -33.90 12.56 -10.01
C HIS A 139 -34.20 11.18 -10.60
N ARG A 140 -34.40 11.09 -11.93
CA ARG A 140 -34.60 9.82 -12.63
C ARG A 140 -33.38 8.91 -12.52
N LEU A 141 -32.18 9.49 -12.62
CA LEU A 141 -30.94 8.74 -12.40
C LEU A 141 -30.93 8.16 -10.99
N LEU A 142 -31.26 8.96 -9.97
CA LEU A 142 -31.32 8.49 -8.58
C LEU A 142 -32.38 7.41 -8.36
N LEU A 143 -33.56 7.51 -9.00
CA LEU A 143 -34.61 6.49 -8.93
C LEU A 143 -34.18 5.13 -9.48
N ASP A 144 -33.36 5.13 -10.54
CA ASP A 144 -32.85 3.89 -11.11
C ASP A 144 -31.92 3.13 -10.12
N PHE A 145 -31.17 3.85 -9.28
CA PHE A 145 -30.31 3.27 -8.23
C PHE A 145 -31.04 3.03 -6.90
N HIS A 146 -32.05 3.84 -6.61
CA HIS A 146 -32.80 3.87 -5.37
C HIS A 146 -34.31 4.02 -5.66
N PRO A 147 -34.98 2.93 -6.09
CA PRO A 147 -36.40 2.95 -6.45
C PRO A 147 -37.31 3.35 -5.29
N GLU A 148 -36.82 3.26 -4.05
CA GLU A 148 -37.57 3.64 -2.85
C GLU A 148 -37.88 5.14 -2.78
N LEU A 149 -37.27 5.97 -3.65
CA LEU A 149 -37.47 7.42 -3.70
C LEU A 149 -38.61 7.84 -4.65
N GLN A 150 -39.38 6.90 -5.22
CA GLN A 150 -40.38 7.17 -6.26
C GLN A 150 -41.43 8.20 -5.85
N ASP A 151 -41.81 8.23 -4.57
CA ASP A 151 -42.83 9.14 -4.04
C ASP A 151 -42.25 10.49 -3.54
N LEU A 152 -40.94 10.70 -3.69
CA LEU A 152 -40.23 11.87 -3.17
C LEU A 152 -40.19 13.00 -4.21
N ASP A 153 -40.54 14.23 -3.81
CA ASP A 153 -40.38 15.39 -4.69
C ASP A 153 -38.89 15.71 -4.89
N SER A 154 -38.45 15.74 -6.14
CA SER A 154 -37.10 16.13 -6.57
C SER A 154 -36.57 17.45 -5.98
N LYS A 155 -37.44 18.39 -5.61
CA LYS A 155 -37.03 19.68 -5.01
C LYS A 155 -36.60 19.57 -3.54
N ILE A 156 -36.77 18.41 -2.91
CA ILE A 156 -36.36 18.22 -1.53
C ILE A 156 -34.83 18.22 -1.39
N TYR A 157 -34.12 17.76 -2.43
CA TYR A 157 -32.65 17.66 -2.40
C TYR A 157 -31.98 19.02 -2.21
N ASP A 158 -32.57 20.11 -2.72
CA ASP A 158 -32.05 21.47 -2.55
C ASP A 158 -32.07 21.97 -1.10
N LYS A 159 -32.90 21.34 -0.24
CA LYS A 159 -33.09 21.73 1.16
C LYS A 159 -32.37 20.82 2.15
N CYS A 160 -31.76 19.76 1.66
CA CYS A 160 -31.17 18.70 2.46
C CYS A 160 -29.65 18.64 2.28
N THR A 161 -28.97 18.10 3.27
CA THR A 161 -27.56 17.74 3.18
C THR A 161 -27.45 16.43 2.41
N VAL A 162 -26.93 16.50 1.18
CA VAL A 162 -26.81 15.34 0.28
C VAL A 162 -25.34 14.98 0.10
N VAL A 163 -25.01 13.70 0.25
CA VAL A 163 -23.70 13.13 -0.08
C VAL A 163 -23.82 12.22 -1.30
N PHE A 164 -23.05 12.51 -2.34
CA PHE A 164 -22.86 11.64 -3.50
C PHE A 164 -21.54 10.88 -3.37
N ILE A 165 -21.58 9.57 -3.51
CA ILE A 165 -20.40 8.71 -3.51
C ILE A 165 -20.24 8.08 -4.89
N PHE A 166 -19.24 8.52 -5.65
CA PHE A 166 -18.88 7.95 -6.94
C PHE A 166 -17.74 6.94 -6.78
N ASP A 167 -18.07 5.65 -6.76
CA ASP A 167 -17.09 4.57 -6.56
C ASP A 167 -16.51 4.09 -7.90
N GLY A 168 -15.18 4.08 -8.02
CA GLY A 168 -14.46 3.44 -9.14
C GLY A 168 -14.30 4.30 -10.41
N LEU A 169 -13.90 5.57 -10.32
CA LEU A 169 -13.68 6.43 -11.50
C LEU A 169 -12.72 5.83 -12.55
N ASP A 170 -11.76 4.99 -12.12
CA ASP A 170 -10.87 4.28 -13.03
C ASP A 170 -11.56 3.31 -13.99
N GLU A 171 -12.81 2.97 -13.70
CA GLU A 171 -13.63 2.09 -14.53
C GLU A 171 -14.58 2.89 -15.43
N SER A 172 -14.59 4.23 -15.34
CA SER A 172 -15.44 5.10 -16.14
C SER A 172 -15.12 5.00 -17.63
N ARG A 173 -16.18 4.83 -18.43
CA ARG A 173 -16.19 4.99 -19.89
C ARG A 173 -16.94 6.25 -20.32
N ILE A 174 -17.45 7.01 -19.36
CA ILE A 174 -18.22 8.23 -19.57
C ILE A 174 -17.24 9.39 -19.72
N THR A 175 -17.35 10.13 -20.82
CA THR A 175 -16.59 11.36 -21.01
C THR A 175 -17.15 12.47 -20.11
N LEU A 176 -16.39 12.87 -19.10
CA LEU A 176 -16.72 14.01 -18.25
C LEU A 176 -16.39 15.32 -18.98
N MET A 177 -17.38 16.20 -19.12
CA MET A 177 -17.29 17.44 -19.88
C MET A 177 -17.18 18.64 -18.94
N PHE A 178 -15.96 19.16 -18.80
CA PHE A 178 -15.69 20.33 -17.95
C PHE A 178 -15.68 21.66 -18.73
N SER A 179 -16.09 21.67 -20.01
CA SER A 179 -16.30 22.91 -20.78
C SER A 179 -17.52 23.67 -20.29
N ASP A 180 -17.56 24.99 -20.51
CA ASP A 180 -18.67 25.87 -20.09
C ASP A 180 -19.89 25.79 -21.03
N SER A 181 -19.89 24.88 -22.00
CA SER A 181 -20.87 24.84 -23.09
C SER A 181 -22.24 24.28 -22.72
N GLU A 182 -22.32 23.41 -21.70
CA GLU A 182 -23.58 22.78 -21.26
C GLU A 182 -23.69 22.86 -19.73
N LYS A 183 -24.48 23.82 -19.25
CA LYS A 183 -24.76 24.04 -17.83
C LYS A 183 -26.13 23.46 -17.49
N VAL A 184 -26.17 22.61 -16.48
CA VAL A 184 -27.39 22.03 -15.90
C VAL A 184 -27.48 22.49 -14.46
N SER A 185 -28.56 23.17 -14.10
CA SER A 185 -28.72 23.74 -12.76
C SER A 185 -29.91 23.21 -11.97
N ASP A 186 -30.89 22.62 -12.65
CA ASP A 186 -32.09 22.06 -12.02
C ASP A 186 -32.07 20.52 -12.07
N VAL A 187 -32.49 19.89 -10.97
CA VAL A 187 -32.59 18.42 -10.84
C VAL A 187 -33.54 17.79 -11.87
N SER A 188 -34.49 18.57 -12.40
CA SER A 188 -35.48 18.16 -13.39
C SER A 188 -35.01 18.30 -14.85
N GLU A 189 -33.95 19.07 -15.11
CA GLU A 189 -33.38 19.24 -16.44
C GLU A 189 -32.74 17.93 -16.95
N THR A 190 -33.00 17.59 -18.21
CA THR A 190 -32.47 16.38 -18.83
C THR A 190 -31.16 16.66 -19.56
N SER A 191 -30.14 15.84 -19.32
CA SER A 191 -28.87 15.87 -20.03
C SER A 191 -28.24 14.47 -20.09
N SER A 192 -27.04 14.36 -20.65
CA SER A 192 -26.27 13.12 -20.54
C SER A 192 -25.74 12.92 -19.12
N VAL A 193 -25.52 11.67 -18.71
CA VAL A 193 -24.97 11.35 -17.37
C VAL A 193 -23.61 12.05 -17.14
N GLY A 194 -22.75 12.10 -18.16
CA GLY A 194 -21.46 12.80 -18.07
C GLY A 194 -21.60 14.29 -17.78
N VAL A 195 -22.61 14.95 -18.37
CA VAL A 195 -22.89 16.37 -18.13
C VAL A 195 -23.50 16.59 -16.76
N LEU A 196 -24.46 15.75 -16.32
CA LEU A 196 -25.01 15.81 -14.96
C LEU A 196 -23.91 15.70 -13.89
N MET A 197 -23.02 14.70 -14.03
CA MET A 197 -21.90 14.50 -13.11
C MET A 197 -20.91 15.66 -13.13
N SER A 198 -20.58 16.18 -14.31
CA SER A 198 -19.66 17.32 -14.43
C SER A 198 -20.25 18.58 -13.80
N ASN A 199 -21.57 18.80 -13.90
CA ASN A 199 -22.26 19.92 -13.27
C ASN A 199 -22.38 19.75 -11.74
N LEU A 200 -22.55 18.52 -11.22
CA LEU A 200 -22.44 18.23 -9.79
C LEU A 200 -21.03 18.58 -9.27
N LEU A 201 -19.98 18.13 -9.97
CA LEU A 201 -18.58 18.41 -9.59
C LEU A 201 -18.21 19.89 -9.68
N LYS A 202 -18.77 20.63 -10.64
CA LYS A 202 -18.62 22.09 -10.74
C LYS A 202 -19.38 22.83 -9.63
N GLY A 203 -20.37 22.21 -9.01
CA GLY A 203 -21.33 22.86 -8.11
C GLY A 203 -22.39 23.68 -8.84
N ASP A 204 -22.58 23.46 -10.15
CA ASP A 204 -23.66 24.08 -10.92
C ASP A 204 -25.01 23.41 -10.64
N LEU A 205 -25.00 22.11 -10.32
CA LEU A 205 -26.14 21.30 -9.90
C LEU A 205 -25.94 20.89 -8.43
N LEU A 206 -26.95 21.10 -7.57
CA LEU A 206 -26.90 20.84 -6.12
C LEU A 206 -25.62 21.39 -5.43
N PRO A 207 -25.43 22.73 -5.38
CA PRO A 207 -24.21 23.36 -4.86
C PRO A 207 -23.90 23.09 -3.38
N SER A 208 -24.89 22.63 -2.61
CA SER A 208 -24.76 22.22 -1.20
C SER A 208 -24.32 20.76 -1.03
N ALA A 209 -24.25 19.98 -2.11
CA ALA A 209 -23.92 18.57 -2.02
C ALA A 209 -22.43 18.33 -1.73
N PHE A 210 -22.17 17.30 -0.92
CA PHE A 210 -20.85 16.74 -0.70
C PHE A 210 -20.61 15.59 -1.69
N ILE A 211 -19.39 15.50 -2.19
CA ILE A 211 -19.03 14.53 -3.22
C ILE A 211 -17.77 13.78 -2.80
N TRP A 212 -17.86 12.45 -2.72
CA TRP A 212 -16.72 11.58 -2.49
C TRP A 212 -16.49 10.68 -3.70
N ILE A 213 -15.28 10.71 -4.26
CA ILE A 213 -14.91 9.95 -5.45
C ILE A 213 -13.77 9.01 -5.09
N THR A 214 -13.87 7.73 -5.47
CA THR A 214 -12.76 6.78 -5.32
C THR A 214 -12.16 6.44 -6.69
N THR A 215 -10.83 6.29 -6.76
CA THR A 215 -10.16 6.00 -8.03
C THR A 215 -8.78 5.36 -7.85
N ARG A 216 -8.25 4.72 -8.90
CA ARG A 216 -6.81 4.45 -9.01
C ARG A 216 -6.03 5.72 -9.38
N PRO A 217 -4.77 5.88 -8.93
CA PRO A 217 -3.97 7.07 -9.22
C PRO A 217 -3.91 7.46 -10.70
N ALA A 218 -3.90 6.47 -11.61
CA ALA A 218 -3.83 6.71 -13.05
C ALA A 218 -5.06 7.45 -13.62
N ALA A 219 -6.25 7.24 -13.05
CA ALA A 219 -7.50 7.83 -13.51
C ALA A 219 -7.86 9.14 -12.79
N ALA A 220 -7.09 9.53 -11.77
CA ALA A 220 -7.34 10.76 -11.03
C ALA A 220 -7.29 12.03 -11.91
N SER A 221 -6.53 12.01 -13.01
CA SER A 221 -6.42 13.12 -13.95
C SER A 221 -7.67 13.37 -14.81
N GLN A 222 -8.63 12.45 -14.81
CA GLN A 222 -9.90 12.63 -15.52
C GLN A 222 -10.70 13.82 -14.98
N ILE A 223 -10.47 14.21 -13.72
CA ILE A 223 -11.13 15.35 -13.07
C ILE A 223 -10.09 16.45 -12.84
N PRO A 224 -10.31 17.68 -13.36
CA PRO A 224 -9.42 18.80 -13.11
C PRO A 224 -9.32 19.12 -11.61
N SER A 225 -8.09 19.31 -11.11
CA SER A 225 -7.82 19.57 -9.69
C SER A 225 -8.55 20.78 -9.11
N LYS A 226 -8.92 21.76 -9.94
CA LYS A 226 -9.73 22.93 -9.54
C LYS A 226 -11.12 22.58 -8.99
N TYR A 227 -11.64 21.38 -9.28
CA TYR A 227 -12.94 20.90 -8.81
C TYR A 227 -12.83 19.95 -7.61
N ILE A 228 -11.62 19.74 -7.09
CA ILE A 228 -11.34 18.85 -5.96
C ILE A 228 -10.85 19.69 -4.80
N ASN A 229 -11.56 19.66 -3.66
CA ASN A 229 -11.15 20.39 -2.47
C ASN A 229 -10.07 19.65 -1.69
N ARG A 230 -10.15 18.31 -1.64
CA ARG A 230 -9.21 17.46 -0.92
C ARG A 230 -8.87 16.20 -1.71
N VAL A 231 -7.59 15.83 -1.71
CA VAL A 231 -7.13 14.53 -2.17
C VAL A 231 -6.74 13.70 -0.95
N THR A 232 -7.21 12.46 -0.88
CA THR A 232 -6.76 11.50 0.13
C THR A 232 -6.18 10.26 -0.54
N GLU A 233 -5.30 9.54 0.15
CA GLU A 233 -4.70 8.31 -0.34
C GLU A 233 -4.84 7.19 0.69
N ILE A 234 -5.31 6.03 0.25
CA ILE A 234 -5.37 4.83 1.10
C ILE A 234 -4.03 4.09 1.00
N GLN A 235 -3.34 3.98 2.12
CA GLN A 235 -2.03 3.34 2.25
C GLN A 235 -2.13 1.86 2.70
N GLY A 236 -3.31 1.24 2.70
CA GLY A 236 -3.46 -0.17 3.12
C GLY A 236 -3.20 -0.42 4.61
N PHE A 237 -2.73 -1.63 4.92
CA PHE A 237 -2.45 -2.09 6.28
C PHE A 237 -0.98 -1.92 6.68
N ASN A 238 -0.78 -1.25 7.81
CA ASN A 238 0.47 -1.32 8.57
C ASN A 238 0.58 -2.64 9.33
N ASP A 239 1.76 -2.93 9.91
CA ASP A 239 1.99 -4.23 10.57
C ASP A 239 1.01 -4.53 11.73
N PRO A 240 0.68 -3.57 12.62
CA PRO A 240 -0.39 -3.77 13.59
C PRO A 240 -1.75 -4.12 12.98
N GLN A 241 -2.17 -3.41 11.92
CA GLN A 241 -3.44 -3.65 11.23
C GLN A 241 -3.47 -5.01 10.54
N LYS A 242 -2.35 -5.49 9.98
CA LYS A 242 -2.26 -6.86 9.44
C LYS A 242 -2.60 -7.88 10.52
N GLU A 243 -1.97 -7.77 11.69
CA GLU A 243 -2.24 -8.69 12.81
C GLU A 243 -3.69 -8.57 13.32
N GLU A 244 -4.21 -7.35 13.43
CA GLU A 244 -5.60 -7.09 13.82
C GLU A 244 -6.58 -7.78 12.87
N TYR A 245 -6.37 -7.65 11.56
CA TYR A 245 -7.19 -8.31 10.54
C TYR A 245 -7.22 -9.82 10.73
N PHE A 246 -6.05 -10.47 10.86
CA PHE A 246 -5.99 -11.92 11.05
C PHE A 246 -6.65 -12.39 12.34
N ARG A 247 -6.47 -11.67 13.46
CA ARG A 247 -7.13 -11.98 14.74
C ARG A 247 -8.65 -11.78 14.69
N LYS A 248 -9.14 -10.75 13.99
CA LYS A 248 -10.58 -10.54 13.79
C LYS A 248 -11.20 -11.62 12.90
N ARG A 249 -10.48 -12.04 11.86
CA ARG A 249 -10.95 -12.99 10.85
C ARG A 249 -10.92 -14.44 11.33
N ILE A 250 -9.95 -14.80 12.16
CA ILE A 250 -9.71 -16.17 12.65
C ILE A 250 -10.08 -16.23 14.12
N SER A 251 -11.16 -16.96 14.45
CA SER A 251 -11.67 -17.02 15.83
C SER A 251 -10.79 -17.85 16.78
N ASP A 252 -9.96 -18.76 16.25
CA ASP A 252 -9.00 -19.54 17.03
C ASP A 252 -7.67 -18.77 17.18
N GLU A 253 -7.35 -18.33 18.40
CA GLU A 253 -6.16 -17.54 18.71
C GLU A 253 -4.84 -18.27 18.43
N HIS A 254 -4.79 -19.59 18.56
CA HIS A 254 -3.59 -20.38 18.29
C HIS A 254 -3.37 -20.48 16.77
N GLN A 255 -4.42 -20.75 16.00
CA GLN A 255 -4.36 -20.71 14.54
C GLN A 255 -4.01 -19.31 14.02
N ALA A 256 -4.63 -18.26 14.57
CA ALA A 256 -4.34 -16.87 14.22
C ALA A 256 -2.87 -16.53 14.48
N SER A 257 -2.35 -16.87 15.67
CA SER A 257 -0.94 -16.64 16.04
C SER A 257 0.03 -17.39 15.12
N ARG A 258 -0.29 -18.63 14.75
CA ARG A 258 0.52 -19.42 13.81
C ARG A 258 0.51 -18.83 12.40
N ILE A 259 -0.64 -18.41 11.89
CA ILE A 259 -0.79 -17.76 10.58
C ILE A 259 -0.02 -16.44 10.56
N ILE A 260 -0.20 -15.59 11.57
CA ILE A 260 0.54 -14.33 11.71
C ILE A 260 2.04 -14.60 11.75
N SER A 261 2.49 -15.59 12.51
CA SER A 261 3.90 -15.98 12.55
C SER A 261 4.39 -16.44 11.18
N HIS A 262 3.62 -17.25 10.45
CA HIS A 262 4.01 -17.72 9.11
C HIS A 262 4.09 -16.56 8.13
N ILE A 263 3.09 -15.69 8.09
CA ILE A 263 3.09 -14.51 7.21
C ILE A 263 4.28 -13.62 7.52
N ARG A 264 4.61 -13.41 8.81
CA ARG A 264 5.80 -12.64 9.20
C ARG A 264 7.11 -13.28 8.73
N ARG A 265 7.19 -14.62 8.69
CA ARG A 265 8.36 -15.38 8.17
C ARG A 265 8.44 -15.33 6.65
N ALA A 266 7.31 -15.56 5.97
CA ALA A 266 7.19 -15.49 4.51
C ALA A 266 7.09 -14.04 4.06
N ARG A 267 8.23 -13.34 4.02
CA ARG A 267 8.27 -11.89 3.84
C ARG A 267 7.64 -11.38 2.53
N SER A 268 7.67 -12.18 1.46
CA SER A 268 6.94 -11.85 0.22
C SER A 268 5.44 -11.71 0.52
N LEU A 269 4.86 -12.70 1.19
CA LEU A 269 3.46 -12.66 1.66
C LEU A 269 3.22 -11.51 2.63
N HIS A 270 4.16 -11.23 3.54
CA HIS A 270 4.05 -10.11 4.49
C HIS A 270 3.95 -8.73 3.81
N ILE A 271 4.74 -8.51 2.75
CA ILE A 271 4.68 -7.28 1.95
C ILE A 271 3.34 -7.22 1.23
N MET A 272 2.93 -8.31 0.57
CA MET A 272 1.67 -8.36 -0.15
C MET A 272 0.45 -8.10 0.75
N CYS A 273 0.47 -8.61 1.99
CA CYS A 273 -0.55 -8.37 3.03
C CYS A 273 -0.65 -6.90 3.48
N HIS A 274 0.17 -6.00 2.95
CA HIS A 274 -0.13 -4.57 3.02
C HIS A 274 -1.44 -4.22 2.31
N ILE A 275 -1.78 -4.91 1.23
CA ILE A 275 -3.07 -4.76 0.55
C ILE A 275 -4.05 -5.79 1.17
N PRO A 276 -5.21 -5.33 1.69
CA PRO A 276 -6.18 -6.20 2.38
C PRO A 276 -6.63 -7.43 1.58
N VAL A 277 -6.73 -7.34 0.25
CA VAL A 277 -7.12 -8.49 -0.58
C VAL A 277 -6.15 -9.68 -0.41
N PHE A 278 -4.85 -9.44 -0.24
CA PHE A 278 -3.89 -10.52 0.00
C PHE A 278 -3.96 -11.04 1.44
N CYS A 279 -4.38 -10.22 2.41
CA CYS A 279 -4.70 -10.73 3.74
C CYS A 279 -5.88 -11.69 3.69
N TRP A 280 -6.93 -11.35 2.94
CA TRP A 280 -8.08 -12.22 2.74
C TRP A 280 -7.70 -13.54 2.08
N ILE A 281 -6.99 -13.50 0.94
CA ILE A 281 -6.49 -14.72 0.26
C ILE A 281 -5.64 -15.55 1.23
N SER A 282 -4.75 -14.90 1.98
CA SER A 282 -3.88 -15.58 2.93
C SER A 282 -4.66 -16.23 4.07
N ALA A 283 -5.64 -15.52 4.62
CA ALA A 283 -6.50 -16.06 5.67
C ALA A 283 -7.29 -17.27 5.17
N THR A 284 -7.85 -17.21 3.95
CA THR A 284 -8.63 -18.31 3.37
C THR A 284 -7.78 -19.56 3.15
N VAL A 285 -6.65 -19.42 2.46
CA VAL A 285 -5.75 -20.55 2.15
C VAL A 285 -5.20 -21.17 3.42
N LEU A 286 -4.62 -20.36 4.30
CA LEU A 286 -3.92 -20.85 5.47
C LEU A 286 -4.87 -21.46 6.51
N GLN A 287 -6.06 -20.90 6.70
CA GLN A 287 -7.07 -21.52 7.54
C GLN A 287 -7.51 -22.88 7.00
N ASN A 288 -7.74 -22.99 5.69
CA ASN A 288 -8.18 -24.26 5.12
C ASN A 288 -7.11 -25.35 5.25
N ILE A 289 -5.84 -25.03 4.97
CA ILE A 289 -4.72 -25.96 5.13
C ILE A 289 -4.58 -26.40 6.59
N LEU A 290 -4.58 -25.46 7.53
CA LEU A 290 -4.39 -25.77 8.96
C LEU A 290 -5.58 -26.50 9.59
N LYS A 291 -6.80 -26.37 9.03
CA LYS A 291 -7.96 -27.17 9.43
C LYS A 291 -7.85 -28.63 9.00
N GLN A 292 -7.28 -28.88 7.83
CA GLN A 292 -7.14 -30.23 7.28
C GLN A 292 -5.95 -30.98 7.90
N ASP A 293 -4.81 -30.30 8.06
CA ASP A 293 -3.62 -30.89 8.66
C ASP A 293 -2.78 -29.82 9.40
N LEU A 294 -2.70 -29.95 10.73
CA LEU A 294 -1.89 -29.09 11.58
C LEU A 294 -0.39 -29.27 11.34
N SER A 295 0.08 -30.31 10.66
CA SER A 295 1.49 -30.52 10.33
C SER A 295 1.84 -30.15 8.89
N ALA A 296 0.85 -29.76 8.08
CA ALA A 296 1.05 -29.45 6.67
C ALA A 296 2.06 -28.33 6.46
N GLU A 297 2.89 -28.51 5.42
CA GLU A 297 3.80 -27.49 4.95
C GLU A 297 3.00 -26.33 4.37
N ILE A 298 3.26 -25.13 4.89
CA ILE A 298 2.51 -23.94 4.51
C ILE A 298 3.15 -23.32 3.26
N PRO A 299 2.35 -22.90 2.25
CA PRO A 299 2.84 -22.21 1.07
C PRO A 299 3.80 -21.05 1.39
N GLN A 300 4.92 -21.00 0.68
CA GLN A 300 5.98 -20.01 0.87
C GLN A 300 5.99 -18.95 -0.25
N THR A 301 5.51 -19.30 -1.44
CA THR A 301 5.47 -18.38 -2.58
C THR A 301 4.05 -17.90 -2.88
N LEU A 302 3.94 -16.80 -3.63
CA LEU A 302 2.64 -16.26 -4.02
C LEU A 302 1.92 -17.19 -4.98
N THR A 303 2.65 -17.84 -5.89
CA THR A 303 2.07 -18.81 -6.82
C THR A 303 1.45 -19.99 -6.08
N GLU A 304 2.12 -20.54 -5.07
CA GLU A 304 1.57 -21.61 -4.24
C GLU A 304 0.28 -21.17 -3.55
N MET A 305 0.25 -19.96 -2.98
CA MET A 305 -0.97 -19.40 -2.36
C MET A 305 -2.16 -19.36 -3.34
N TYR A 306 -1.93 -18.91 -4.58
CA TYR A 306 -2.99 -18.83 -5.60
C TYR A 306 -3.42 -20.20 -6.11
N ILE A 307 -2.49 -21.15 -6.26
CA ILE A 307 -2.80 -22.54 -6.59
C ILE A 307 -3.70 -23.16 -5.51
N HIS A 308 -3.31 -23.04 -4.24
CA HIS A 308 -4.12 -23.56 -3.14
C HIS A 308 -5.47 -22.86 -3.04
N PHE A 309 -5.52 -21.54 -3.27
CA PHE A 309 -6.79 -20.81 -3.34
C PHE A 309 -7.69 -21.40 -4.44
N LEU A 310 -7.19 -21.57 -5.66
CA LEU A 310 -7.95 -22.17 -6.77
C LEU A 310 -8.45 -23.58 -6.43
N LEU A 311 -7.61 -24.43 -5.80
CA LEU A 311 -8.01 -25.77 -5.38
C LEU A 311 -9.11 -25.75 -4.31
N ILE A 312 -9.06 -24.81 -3.36
CA ILE A 312 -10.12 -24.62 -2.36
C ILE A 312 -11.43 -24.29 -3.08
N GLN A 313 -11.40 -23.39 -4.06
CA GLN A 313 -12.58 -23.01 -4.84
C GLN A 313 -13.17 -24.21 -5.62
N ILE A 314 -12.31 -25.05 -6.22
CA ILE A 314 -12.72 -26.31 -6.89
C ILE A 314 -13.40 -27.26 -5.91
N ASN A 315 -12.78 -27.47 -4.75
CA ASN A 315 -13.31 -28.37 -3.73
C ASN A 315 -14.65 -27.88 -3.16
N MET A 316 -14.80 -26.58 -2.96
CA MET A 316 -16.07 -25.98 -2.53
C MET A 316 -17.18 -26.18 -3.58
N ARG A 317 -16.86 -26.10 -4.87
CA ARG A 317 -17.82 -26.45 -5.94
C ARG A 317 -18.18 -27.94 -5.88
N ASN A 318 -17.21 -28.83 -5.70
CA ASN A 318 -17.46 -30.26 -5.64
C ASN A 318 -18.40 -30.66 -4.50
N GLN A 319 -18.31 -29.98 -3.35
CA GLN A 319 -19.22 -30.21 -2.23
C GLN A 319 -20.66 -29.74 -2.50
N LYS A 320 -20.84 -28.76 -3.41
CA LYS A 320 -22.14 -28.15 -3.72
C LYS A 320 -22.94 -28.92 -4.78
N TYR A 321 -22.26 -29.64 -5.68
CA TYR A 321 -22.91 -30.39 -6.75
C TYR A 321 -22.93 -31.89 -6.42
N GLU A 322 -24.13 -32.47 -6.35
CA GLU A 322 -24.33 -33.92 -6.17
C GLU A 322 -24.07 -34.72 -7.46
N GLU A 323 -23.01 -34.38 -8.22
CA GLU A 323 -22.57 -35.22 -9.34
C GLU A 323 -21.88 -36.46 -8.75
N ARG A 324 -22.50 -37.64 -8.87
CA ARG A 324 -22.00 -38.88 -8.25
C ARG A 324 -20.78 -39.48 -8.95
N ASP A 325 -20.36 -38.92 -10.09
CA ASP A 325 -19.25 -39.38 -10.90
C ASP A 325 -18.04 -38.40 -10.78
N PRO A 326 -17.00 -38.77 -10.03
CA PRO A 326 -15.83 -37.93 -9.80
C PRO A 326 -15.09 -37.53 -11.09
N GLU A 327 -15.06 -38.38 -12.11
CA GLU A 327 -14.31 -38.11 -13.35
C GLU A 327 -15.01 -37.05 -14.20
N LYS A 328 -16.35 -37.09 -14.29
CA LYS A 328 -17.15 -36.07 -14.98
C LYS A 328 -17.07 -34.72 -14.29
N LEU A 329 -17.10 -34.72 -12.96
CA LEU A 329 -16.97 -33.51 -12.15
C LEU A 329 -15.60 -32.86 -12.36
N LEU A 330 -14.52 -33.65 -12.37
CA LEU A 330 -13.17 -33.19 -12.66
C LEU A 330 -13.06 -32.58 -14.05
N GLN A 331 -13.58 -33.27 -15.07
CA GLN A 331 -13.55 -32.78 -16.45
C GLN A 331 -14.36 -31.49 -16.62
N SER A 332 -15.51 -31.36 -15.95
CA SER A 332 -16.32 -30.14 -15.93
C SER A 332 -15.60 -28.98 -15.22
N ASN A 333 -14.95 -29.24 -14.08
CA ASN A 333 -14.14 -28.24 -13.39
C ASN A 333 -13.02 -27.70 -14.26
N ARG A 334 -12.33 -28.62 -14.94
CA ARG A 334 -11.22 -28.28 -15.82
C ARG A 334 -11.67 -27.44 -17.00
N ASP A 335 -12.77 -27.79 -17.67
CA ASP A 335 -13.30 -27.03 -18.80
C ASP A 335 -13.65 -25.59 -18.39
N VAL A 336 -14.35 -25.42 -17.26
CA VAL A 336 -14.71 -24.09 -16.73
C VAL A 336 -13.45 -23.27 -16.41
N ILE A 337 -12.46 -23.86 -15.74
CA ILE A 337 -11.24 -23.14 -15.36
C ILE A 337 -10.43 -22.72 -16.58
N VAL A 338 -10.30 -23.59 -17.58
CA VAL A 338 -9.55 -23.28 -18.80
C VAL A 338 -10.21 -22.13 -19.56
N LYS A 339 -11.54 -22.13 -19.68
CA LYS A 339 -12.28 -21.02 -20.32
C LYS A 339 -12.12 -19.71 -19.57
N LEU A 340 -12.17 -19.73 -18.24
CA LEU A 340 -11.93 -18.54 -17.42
C LEU A 340 -10.49 -18.03 -17.52
N ALA A 341 -9.53 -18.95 -17.58
CA ALA A 341 -8.12 -18.64 -17.76
C ALA A 341 -7.85 -18.04 -19.15
N GLU A 342 -8.53 -18.52 -20.18
CA GLU A 342 -8.53 -17.94 -21.53
C GLU A 342 -9.08 -16.52 -21.55
N LEU A 343 -10.27 -16.32 -20.96
CA LEU A 343 -10.87 -14.99 -20.82
C LEU A 343 -9.91 -14.03 -20.08
N ALA A 344 -9.31 -14.49 -18.97
CA ALA A 344 -8.35 -13.71 -18.21
C ALA A 344 -7.15 -13.27 -19.06
N PHE A 345 -6.58 -14.20 -19.84
CA PHE A 345 -5.46 -13.91 -20.76
C PHE A 345 -5.86 -12.89 -21.82
N ASN A 346 -6.97 -13.12 -22.52
CA ASN A 346 -7.44 -12.24 -23.58
C ASN A 346 -7.71 -10.81 -23.07
N GLN A 347 -8.37 -10.68 -21.92
CA GLN A 347 -8.66 -9.37 -21.33
C GLN A 347 -7.41 -8.70 -20.77
N LEU A 348 -6.45 -9.48 -20.21
CA LEU A 348 -5.18 -8.93 -19.74
C LEU A 348 -4.36 -8.34 -20.89
N MET A 349 -4.29 -9.04 -22.02
CA MET A 349 -3.59 -8.56 -23.22
C MET A 349 -4.26 -7.34 -23.85
N LYS A 350 -5.58 -7.20 -23.72
CA LYS A 350 -6.34 -5.99 -24.13
C LYS A 350 -6.21 -4.83 -23.14
N GLY A 351 -5.69 -5.05 -21.92
CA GLY A 351 -5.65 -4.06 -20.84
C GLY A 351 -7.01 -3.81 -20.18
N ASN A 352 -7.96 -4.74 -20.35
CA ASN A 352 -9.31 -4.63 -19.81
C ASN A 352 -9.39 -5.30 -18.44
N VAL A 353 -10.00 -4.59 -17.48
CA VAL A 353 -10.32 -5.12 -16.14
C VAL A 353 -11.79 -5.57 -16.04
N MET A 354 -12.65 -4.97 -16.86
CA MET A 354 -14.09 -5.24 -16.91
C MET A 354 -14.47 -5.80 -18.29
N PHE A 355 -15.41 -6.73 -18.31
CA PHE A 355 -15.88 -7.38 -19.53
C PHE A 355 -17.39 -7.70 -19.44
N TYR A 356 -18.02 -7.93 -20.58
CA TYR A 356 -19.47 -8.06 -20.73
C TYR A 356 -19.90 -9.48 -21.13
N GLU A 357 -21.21 -9.69 -21.26
CA GLU A 357 -21.78 -10.96 -21.73
C GLU A 357 -21.28 -11.35 -23.12
N GLU A 358 -20.95 -10.37 -23.97
CA GLU A 358 -20.33 -10.63 -25.28
C GLU A 358 -18.93 -11.23 -25.14
N ASP A 359 -18.08 -10.67 -24.27
CA ASP A 359 -16.73 -11.16 -24.03
C ASP A 359 -16.72 -12.60 -23.45
N LEU A 360 -17.70 -12.91 -22.60
CA LEU A 360 -17.91 -14.26 -22.07
C LEU A 360 -18.32 -15.24 -23.17
N ARG A 361 -19.27 -14.84 -24.02
CA ARG A 361 -19.73 -15.65 -25.16
C ARG A 361 -18.62 -15.89 -26.19
N GLU A 362 -17.80 -14.88 -26.48
CA GLU A 362 -16.61 -15.01 -27.33
C GLU A 362 -15.62 -16.04 -26.78
N SER A 363 -15.52 -16.15 -25.45
CA SER A 363 -14.65 -17.11 -24.76
C SER A 363 -15.32 -18.49 -24.54
N GLY A 364 -16.49 -18.73 -25.15
CA GLY A 364 -17.22 -19.99 -25.04
C GLY A 364 -17.81 -20.26 -23.65
N ILE A 365 -18.01 -19.21 -22.85
CA ILE A 365 -18.62 -19.26 -21.52
C ILE A 365 -20.10 -18.90 -21.66
N ASP A 366 -20.98 -19.85 -21.31
CA ASP A 366 -22.42 -19.61 -21.28
C ASP A 366 -22.82 -18.86 -19.99
N VAL A 367 -23.38 -17.66 -20.17
CA VAL A 367 -23.83 -16.77 -19.09
C VAL A 367 -25.03 -17.34 -18.34
N THR A 368 -25.76 -18.29 -18.93
CA THR A 368 -26.88 -18.99 -18.28
C THR A 368 -26.45 -20.20 -17.46
N ASP A 369 -25.20 -20.65 -17.64
CA ASP A 369 -24.70 -21.83 -16.95
C ASP A 369 -24.40 -21.50 -15.49
N ALA A 370 -25.13 -22.17 -14.59
CA ALA A 370 -24.92 -22.07 -13.15
C ALA A 370 -23.48 -22.46 -12.76
N SER A 371 -22.72 -23.16 -13.63
CA SER A 371 -21.33 -23.56 -13.42
C SER A 371 -20.36 -22.36 -13.28
N VAL A 372 -20.60 -21.27 -14.01
CA VAL A 372 -19.76 -20.05 -13.95
C VAL A 372 -20.06 -19.24 -12.69
N TYR A 373 -21.22 -19.42 -12.07
CA TYR A 373 -21.65 -18.70 -10.86
C TYR A 373 -21.69 -19.59 -9.60
N SER A 374 -21.11 -20.79 -9.67
CA SER A 374 -21.16 -21.75 -8.58
C SER A 374 -19.78 -22.16 -8.07
N GLY A 375 -19.49 -21.74 -6.84
CA GLY A 375 -18.37 -22.22 -6.04
C GLY A 375 -17.00 -21.73 -6.52
N ILE A 376 -16.60 -22.03 -7.76
CA ILE A 376 -15.26 -21.70 -8.27
C ILE A 376 -15.09 -20.20 -8.48
N CYS A 377 -16.13 -19.53 -8.98
CA CYS A 377 -16.01 -18.16 -9.46
C CYS A 377 -16.64 -17.13 -8.53
N THR A 378 -17.50 -17.46 -7.58
CA THR A 378 -18.12 -16.41 -6.73
C THR A 378 -17.11 -15.66 -5.88
N GLU A 379 -15.94 -16.26 -5.63
CA GLU A 379 -14.82 -15.64 -4.89
C GLU A 379 -13.73 -15.09 -5.83
N ILE A 380 -13.76 -15.46 -7.12
CA ILE A 380 -12.77 -15.04 -8.12
C ILE A 380 -13.35 -13.99 -9.08
N PHE A 381 -14.67 -13.93 -9.21
CA PHE A 381 -15.43 -13.25 -10.24
C PHE A 381 -16.61 -12.51 -9.61
N ARG A 382 -16.77 -11.23 -9.94
CA ARG A 382 -17.88 -10.40 -9.48
C ARG A 382 -18.91 -10.26 -10.58
N GLU A 383 -20.13 -10.71 -10.30
CA GLU A 383 -21.34 -10.37 -11.04
C GLU A 383 -22.08 -9.26 -10.30
N GLU A 384 -22.24 -8.13 -10.97
CA GLU A 384 -23.11 -7.06 -10.49
C GLU A 384 -24.34 -7.05 -11.40
N ALA A 385 -25.51 -7.30 -10.79
CA ALA A 385 -26.80 -7.11 -11.45
C ALA A 385 -27.12 -5.62 -11.39
N VAL A 386 -27.13 -4.98 -12.54
CA VAL A 386 -27.23 -3.52 -12.64
C VAL A 386 -28.60 -3.12 -13.19
N ILE A 387 -28.93 -1.84 -13.02
CA ILE A 387 -29.98 -1.10 -13.73
C ILE A 387 -30.14 -1.63 -15.17
N TYR A 388 -31.39 -1.88 -15.58
CA TYR A 388 -31.76 -2.47 -16.88
C TYR A 388 -31.47 -3.96 -17.08
N HIS A 389 -31.15 -4.72 -16.02
CA HIS A 389 -30.86 -6.16 -16.08
C HIS A 389 -29.63 -6.52 -16.93
N ARG A 390 -28.78 -5.54 -17.28
CA ARG A 390 -27.49 -5.81 -17.93
C ARG A 390 -26.46 -6.18 -16.88
N LYS A 391 -25.66 -7.21 -17.18
CA LYS A 391 -24.64 -7.74 -16.27
C LYS A 391 -23.25 -7.30 -16.71
N VAL A 392 -22.43 -6.94 -15.73
CA VAL A 392 -21.01 -6.61 -15.93
C VAL A 392 -20.17 -7.52 -15.06
N TYR A 393 -19.02 -7.92 -15.59
CA TYR A 393 -18.16 -8.92 -14.98
C TYR A 393 -16.72 -8.42 -14.80
N SER A 394 -16.09 -8.88 -13.74
CA SER A 394 -14.67 -8.63 -13.45
C SER A 394 -14.11 -9.70 -12.54
N PHE A 395 -12.79 -9.83 -12.52
CA PHE A 395 -12.12 -10.59 -11.48
C PHE A 395 -12.15 -9.79 -10.16
N VAL A 396 -12.25 -10.48 -9.01
CA VAL A 396 -12.26 -9.86 -7.68
C VAL A 396 -11.02 -8.99 -7.44
N HIS A 397 -9.89 -9.34 -8.07
CA HIS A 397 -8.68 -8.55 -8.12
C HIS A 397 -7.89 -8.82 -9.41
N LEU A 398 -7.14 -7.84 -9.90
CA LEU A 398 -6.30 -7.97 -11.10
C LEU A 398 -5.29 -9.13 -10.98
N SER A 399 -4.79 -9.39 -9.77
CA SER A 399 -3.89 -10.52 -9.52
C SER A 399 -4.50 -11.88 -9.85
N PHE A 400 -5.82 -12.06 -9.70
CA PHE A 400 -6.49 -13.30 -10.12
C PHE A 400 -6.53 -13.41 -11.64
N GLN A 401 -6.74 -12.30 -12.33
CA GLN A 401 -6.69 -12.24 -13.79
C GLN A 401 -5.28 -12.58 -14.29
N GLU A 402 -4.24 -11.97 -13.69
CA GLU A 402 -2.84 -12.25 -14.02
C GLU A 402 -2.43 -13.70 -13.72
N PHE A 403 -2.86 -14.26 -12.58
CA PHE A 403 -2.62 -15.67 -12.25
C PHE A 403 -3.31 -16.61 -13.23
N SER A 404 -4.59 -16.36 -13.53
CA SER A 404 -5.38 -17.19 -14.44
C SER A 404 -4.81 -17.12 -15.87
N ALA A 405 -4.39 -15.94 -16.31
CA ALA A 405 -3.70 -15.77 -17.58
C ALA A 405 -2.37 -16.55 -17.64
N ALA A 406 -1.58 -16.55 -16.56
CA ALA A 406 -0.34 -17.33 -16.49
C ALA A 406 -0.61 -18.85 -16.54
N LEU A 407 -1.66 -19.31 -15.84
CA LEU A 407 -2.12 -20.69 -15.91
C LEU A 407 -2.55 -21.07 -17.34
N TYR A 408 -3.26 -20.19 -18.05
CA TYR A 408 -3.66 -20.42 -19.44
C TYR A 408 -2.47 -20.54 -20.38
N VAL A 409 -1.49 -19.63 -20.30
CA VAL A 409 -0.28 -19.71 -21.15
C VAL A 409 0.49 -21.01 -20.90
N PHE A 410 0.61 -21.44 -19.65
CA PHE A 410 1.24 -22.73 -19.34
C PHE A 410 0.41 -23.92 -19.85
N PHE A 411 -0.91 -23.87 -19.73
CA PHE A 411 -1.81 -24.87 -20.30
C PHE A 411 -1.66 -24.96 -21.83
N CYS A 412 -1.64 -23.83 -22.55
CA CYS A 412 -1.41 -23.77 -23.98
C CYS A 412 -0.06 -24.36 -24.39
N TYR A 413 0.99 -24.19 -23.57
CA TYR A 413 2.29 -24.81 -23.77
C TYR A 413 2.18 -26.34 -23.76
N LEU A 414 1.56 -26.92 -22.74
CA LEU A 414 1.38 -28.37 -22.62
C LEU A 414 0.53 -28.96 -23.75
N HIS A 415 -0.47 -28.21 -24.23
CA HIS A 415 -1.34 -28.63 -25.34
C HIS A 415 -0.82 -28.26 -26.73
N LYS A 416 0.36 -27.65 -26.83
CA LYS A 416 0.96 -27.19 -28.10
C LYS A 416 0.04 -26.26 -28.90
N ASN A 417 -0.76 -25.44 -28.21
CA ASN A 417 -1.58 -24.43 -28.88
C ASN A 417 -0.70 -23.28 -29.39
N SER A 418 -0.39 -23.31 -30.68
CA SER A 418 0.57 -22.40 -31.29
C SER A 418 0.11 -20.94 -31.39
N GLU A 419 -1.19 -20.67 -31.43
CA GLU A 419 -1.73 -19.32 -31.65
C GLU A 419 -1.37 -18.39 -30.48
N VAL A 420 -1.66 -18.84 -29.26
CA VAL A 420 -1.35 -18.11 -28.02
C VAL A 420 0.16 -17.99 -27.79
N LEU A 421 0.90 -19.09 -28.03
CA LEU A 421 2.35 -19.12 -27.79
C LEU A 421 3.12 -18.21 -28.74
N ASN A 422 2.64 -18.01 -29.98
CA ASN A 422 3.27 -17.15 -30.99
C ASN A 422 3.41 -15.69 -30.56
N ILE A 423 2.55 -15.22 -29.65
CA ILE A 423 2.61 -13.88 -29.06
C ILE A 423 3.98 -13.66 -28.40
N PHE A 424 4.52 -14.68 -27.73
CA PHE A 424 5.78 -14.61 -26.99
C PHE A 424 7.01 -15.02 -27.83
N LEU A 425 6.82 -15.43 -29.08
CA LEU A 425 7.91 -15.88 -29.95
C LEU A 425 8.40 -14.76 -30.86
N THR A 426 9.71 -14.72 -31.11
CA THR A 426 10.34 -13.72 -32.01
C THR A 426 11.31 -14.38 -32.99
N GLY A 427 11.30 -13.96 -34.26
CA GLY A 427 12.28 -14.41 -35.26
C GLY A 427 12.13 -15.88 -35.65
N LYS A 428 13.25 -16.64 -35.71
CA LYS A 428 13.29 -18.04 -36.19
C LYS A 428 12.43 -19.02 -35.38
N SER A 429 12.05 -18.67 -34.15
CA SER A 429 11.16 -19.50 -33.33
C SER A 429 9.68 -19.40 -33.73
N ARG A 430 9.24 -18.35 -34.44
CA ARG A 430 7.87 -18.27 -35.01
C ARG A 430 7.66 -19.24 -36.17
N THR A 431 8.72 -19.64 -36.88
CA THR A 431 8.64 -20.48 -38.08
C THR A 431 8.82 -21.98 -37.80
N GLN A 432 9.27 -22.36 -36.61
CA GLN A 432 9.40 -23.76 -36.16
C GLN A 432 8.23 -24.13 -35.23
N CYS A 433 7.03 -24.14 -35.79
CA CYS A 433 5.82 -24.50 -35.06
C CYS A 433 5.76 -26.03 -34.89
N GLY A 434 6.17 -26.55 -33.72
CA GLY A 434 6.02 -27.97 -33.40
C GLY A 434 6.65 -28.44 -32.09
N ASN A 435 7.82 -27.89 -31.71
CA ASN A 435 8.52 -28.23 -30.45
C ASN A 435 9.35 -27.03 -29.96
N VAL A 436 8.68 -26.00 -29.46
CA VAL A 436 9.36 -24.92 -28.73
C VAL A 436 9.55 -25.36 -27.29
N SER A 437 10.76 -25.21 -26.74
CA SER A 437 11.03 -25.55 -25.33
C SER A 437 10.48 -24.49 -24.37
N LEU A 438 10.11 -24.91 -23.16
CA LEU A 438 9.57 -24.03 -22.12
C LEU A 438 10.47 -22.81 -21.84
N ASP A 439 11.80 -22.98 -21.86
CA ASP A 439 12.75 -21.88 -21.64
C ASP A 439 12.68 -20.79 -22.71
N VAL A 440 12.29 -21.12 -23.93
CA VAL A 440 12.11 -20.16 -25.02
C VAL A 440 10.83 -19.35 -24.82
N ILE A 441 9.73 -20.01 -24.41
CA ILE A 441 8.45 -19.36 -24.12
C ILE A 441 8.58 -18.40 -22.93
N LEU A 442 9.14 -18.87 -21.81
CA LEU A 442 9.34 -18.05 -20.61
C LEU A 442 10.28 -16.87 -20.85
N LYS A 443 11.31 -17.05 -21.69
CA LYS A 443 12.17 -15.95 -22.12
C LYS A 443 11.41 -14.93 -22.97
N GLY A 444 10.51 -15.40 -23.84
CA GLY A 444 9.60 -14.55 -24.61
C GLY A 444 8.71 -13.68 -23.72
N ALA A 445 8.00 -14.32 -22.79
CA ALA A 445 7.17 -13.64 -21.80
C ALA A 445 7.98 -12.64 -20.94
N MET A 446 9.20 -13.00 -20.53
CA MET A 446 10.11 -12.11 -19.82
C MET A 446 10.44 -10.86 -20.64
N ASN A 447 10.73 -11.00 -21.93
CA ASN A 447 11.04 -9.85 -22.78
C ASN A 447 9.82 -8.93 -22.96
N GLU A 448 8.63 -9.49 -23.14
CA GLU A 448 7.38 -8.72 -23.22
C GLU A 448 7.12 -7.94 -21.93
N ALA A 449 7.29 -8.57 -20.77
CA ALA A 449 7.17 -7.91 -19.47
C ALA A 449 8.21 -6.80 -19.27
N LEU A 450 9.46 -7.02 -19.71
CA LEU A 450 10.51 -6.00 -19.66
C LEU A 450 10.25 -4.81 -20.60
N ASN A 451 9.60 -5.04 -21.74
CA ASN A 451 9.21 -4.01 -22.70
C ASN A 451 7.98 -3.21 -22.25
N SER A 452 7.19 -3.75 -21.34
CA SER A 452 6.04 -3.06 -20.75
C SER A 452 6.48 -1.79 -20.01
N LYS A 453 5.89 -0.64 -20.36
CA LYS A 453 6.17 0.64 -19.67
C LYS A 453 5.54 0.67 -18.27
N THR A 454 4.30 0.22 -18.15
CA THR A 454 3.51 0.28 -16.90
C THR A 454 3.80 -0.89 -15.96
N GLY A 455 4.31 -2.01 -16.50
CA GLY A 455 4.56 -3.22 -15.72
C GLY A 455 3.34 -4.11 -15.54
N HIS A 456 2.27 -3.88 -16.29
CA HIS A 456 1.02 -4.66 -16.30
C HIS A 456 1.19 -6.19 -16.49
N LEU A 457 2.38 -6.68 -16.83
CA LEU A 457 2.69 -8.13 -16.98
C LEU A 457 3.63 -8.66 -15.89
N ASP A 458 4.02 -7.85 -14.90
CA ASP A 458 5.04 -8.23 -13.93
C ASP A 458 4.58 -9.39 -13.03
N LEU A 459 3.35 -9.29 -12.50
CA LEU A 459 2.80 -10.32 -11.63
C LEU A 459 2.38 -11.56 -12.43
N PHE A 460 1.85 -11.38 -13.64
CA PHE A 460 1.69 -12.46 -14.63
C PHE A 460 3.01 -13.24 -14.83
N LEU A 461 4.12 -12.53 -15.03
CA LEU A 461 5.44 -13.16 -15.23
C LEU A 461 5.89 -13.97 -14.01
N ARG A 462 5.66 -13.45 -12.79
CA ARG A 462 5.96 -14.15 -11.53
C ARG A 462 5.19 -15.47 -11.45
N PHE A 463 3.88 -15.43 -11.67
CA PHE A 463 3.04 -16.62 -11.64
C PHE A 463 3.44 -17.64 -12.70
N LEU A 464 3.72 -17.19 -13.93
CA LEU A 464 4.11 -18.07 -15.02
C LEU A 464 5.41 -18.83 -14.70
N HIS A 465 6.39 -18.16 -14.09
CA HIS A 465 7.63 -18.80 -13.61
C HIS A 465 7.39 -19.71 -12.40
N GLY A 466 6.52 -19.33 -11.46
CA GLY A 466 6.16 -20.19 -10.34
C GLY A 466 5.45 -21.48 -10.80
N ILE A 467 4.51 -21.40 -11.74
CA ILE A 467 3.78 -22.56 -12.30
C ILE A 467 4.75 -23.50 -13.04
N SER A 468 5.84 -22.97 -13.60
CA SER A 468 6.85 -23.79 -14.29
C SER A 468 7.58 -24.81 -13.40
N LEU A 469 7.50 -24.67 -12.06
CA LEU A 469 8.07 -25.65 -11.14
C LEU A 469 7.23 -26.94 -11.07
N GLU A 470 7.89 -28.09 -11.18
CA GLU A 470 7.24 -29.40 -11.07
C GLU A 470 6.44 -29.56 -9.77
N SER A 471 6.92 -29.04 -8.64
CA SER A 471 6.20 -29.11 -7.36
C SER A 471 4.80 -28.47 -7.45
N ASN A 472 4.70 -27.34 -8.15
CA ASN A 472 3.44 -26.61 -8.33
C ASN A 472 2.56 -27.28 -9.37
N GLN A 473 3.16 -27.84 -10.44
CA GLN A 473 2.43 -28.60 -11.45
C GLN A 473 1.79 -29.88 -10.86
N ARG A 474 2.47 -30.56 -9.94
CA ARG A 474 1.93 -31.75 -9.24
C ARG A 474 0.69 -31.41 -8.41
N VAL A 475 0.68 -30.24 -7.78
CA VAL A 475 -0.50 -29.76 -7.05
C VAL A 475 -1.67 -29.44 -8.01
N LEU A 476 -1.37 -29.05 -9.25
CA LEU A 476 -2.34 -28.78 -10.31
C LEU A 476 -2.63 -30.00 -11.23
N GLN A 477 -2.23 -31.22 -10.84
CA GLN A 477 -2.34 -32.41 -11.70
C GLN A 477 -3.78 -32.70 -12.20
N ASP A 478 -4.78 -32.29 -11.43
CA ASP A 478 -6.20 -32.44 -11.77
C ASP A 478 -6.62 -31.50 -12.93
N LEU A 479 -5.85 -30.43 -13.16
CA LEU A 479 -6.04 -29.44 -14.23
C LEU A 479 -5.04 -29.61 -15.38
N LEU A 480 -3.85 -30.14 -15.12
CA LEU A 480 -2.76 -30.34 -16.08
C LEU A 480 -2.63 -31.83 -16.43
N ILE A 481 -2.75 -32.22 -17.71
CA ILE A 481 -2.71 -33.66 -18.12
C ILE A 481 -1.35 -34.30 -17.87
N HIS A 482 -0.28 -33.51 -17.90
CA HIS A 482 1.08 -33.99 -17.71
C HIS A 482 1.94 -32.88 -17.10
N THR A 483 2.97 -33.28 -16.37
CA THR A 483 3.98 -32.38 -15.82
C THR A 483 5.14 -32.24 -16.80
N GLU A 484 5.59 -31.01 -17.03
CA GLU A 484 6.84 -30.73 -17.72
C GLU A 484 7.96 -30.61 -16.68
N ASN A 485 8.83 -31.61 -16.63
CA ASN A 485 10.01 -31.60 -15.77
C ASN A 485 11.27 -31.88 -16.59
N ASN A 486 11.91 -30.80 -17.05
CA ASN A 486 13.22 -30.87 -17.69
C ASN A 486 14.22 -30.02 -16.90
N PRO A 487 15.12 -30.64 -16.12
CA PRO A 487 16.11 -29.92 -15.31
C PRO A 487 17.00 -28.96 -16.12
N GLU A 488 17.33 -29.32 -17.36
CA GLU A 488 18.12 -28.47 -18.26
C GLU A 488 17.32 -27.26 -18.73
N SER A 489 16.01 -27.42 -18.96
CA SER A 489 15.10 -26.31 -19.25
C SER A 489 15.01 -25.35 -18.06
N ILE A 490 14.79 -25.86 -16.84
CA ILE A 490 14.75 -25.05 -15.61
C ILE A 490 16.06 -24.27 -15.40
N LYS A 491 17.21 -24.92 -15.62
CA LYS A 491 18.52 -24.27 -15.55
C LYS A 491 18.64 -23.14 -16.58
N LYS A 492 18.17 -23.33 -17.81
CA LYS A 492 18.14 -22.30 -18.86
C LYS A 492 17.22 -21.14 -18.48
N ILE A 493 16.04 -21.42 -17.91
CA ILE A 493 15.09 -20.40 -17.44
C ILE A 493 15.75 -19.51 -16.37
N ILE A 494 16.37 -20.11 -15.35
CA ILE A 494 17.09 -19.37 -14.30
C ILE A 494 18.22 -18.52 -14.91
N GLN A 495 18.96 -19.06 -15.87
CA GLN A 495 20.01 -18.30 -16.57
C GLN A 495 19.44 -17.14 -17.40
N ASN A 496 18.29 -17.31 -18.04
CA ASN A 496 17.61 -16.26 -18.81
C ASN A 496 17.18 -15.11 -17.89
N LEU A 497 16.58 -15.40 -16.73
CA LEU A 497 16.23 -14.40 -15.72
C LEU A 497 17.46 -13.61 -15.22
N LYS A 498 18.54 -14.33 -14.86
CA LYS A 498 19.82 -13.71 -14.45
C LYS A 498 20.46 -12.87 -15.55
N ARG A 499 20.28 -13.24 -16.83
CA ARG A 499 20.75 -12.45 -17.98
C ARG A 499 19.89 -11.19 -18.16
N GLY A 500 18.56 -11.30 -18.04
CA GLY A 500 17.66 -10.16 -18.08
C GLY A 500 18.03 -9.07 -17.06
N GLN A 501 18.41 -9.49 -15.85
CA GLN A 501 18.91 -8.60 -14.79
C GLN A 501 20.20 -7.84 -15.14
N LYS A 502 21.01 -8.32 -16.08
CA LYS A 502 22.27 -7.67 -16.49
C LYS A 502 22.08 -6.59 -17.57
N ASN A 503 20.89 -6.49 -18.16
CA ASN A 503 20.63 -5.67 -19.36
C ASN A 503 20.26 -4.20 -19.07
N ASN A 504 20.91 -3.52 -18.11
CA ASN A 504 20.58 -2.12 -17.74
C ASN A 504 19.07 -1.86 -17.55
N VAL A 505 18.36 -2.83 -16.97
CA VAL A 505 16.92 -2.73 -16.67
C VAL A 505 16.68 -1.77 -15.50
N SER A 506 15.46 -1.24 -15.40
CA SER A 506 15.08 -0.42 -14.26
C SER A 506 15.16 -1.24 -12.96
N PRO A 507 15.36 -0.60 -11.80
CA PRO A 507 15.39 -1.26 -10.50
C PRO A 507 14.13 -2.09 -10.20
N GLU A 508 12.97 -1.58 -10.60
CA GLU A 508 11.66 -2.21 -10.45
C GLU A 508 11.60 -3.50 -11.27
N ARG A 509 11.98 -3.43 -12.55
CA ARG A 509 12.06 -4.60 -13.43
C ARG A 509 13.07 -5.62 -12.92
N TRP A 510 14.20 -5.15 -12.42
CA TRP A 510 15.21 -6.00 -11.81
C TRP A 510 14.66 -6.74 -10.57
N MET A 511 13.88 -6.05 -9.73
CA MET A 511 13.23 -6.64 -8.57
C MET A 511 12.19 -7.68 -8.99
N ASN A 512 11.38 -7.37 -10.00
CA ASN A 512 10.42 -8.30 -10.55
C ASN A 512 11.06 -9.61 -11.02
N LEU A 513 12.20 -9.54 -11.73
CA LEU A 513 12.96 -10.73 -12.14
C LEU A 513 13.53 -11.50 -10.93
N THR A 514 13.88 -10.81 -9.84
CA THR A 514 14.31 -11.47 -8.59
C THR A 514 13.15 -12.21 -7.93
N HIS A 515 11.96 -11.62 -7.92
CA HIS A 515 10.76 -12.29 -7.44
C HIS A 515 10.39 -13.49 -8.30
N CYS A 516 10.57 -13.43 -9.62
CA CYS A 516 10.42 -14.62 -10.47
C CYS A 516 11.37 -15.76 -10.04
N LEU A 517 12.61 -15.44 -9.66
CA LEU A 517 13.55 -16.44 -9.11
C LEU A 517 13.09 -16.98 -7.75
N ILE A 518 12.54 -16.13 -6.87
CA ILE A 518 11.98 -16.55 -5.58
C ILE A 518 10.76 -17.46 -5.77
N GLU A 519 9.86 -17.15 -6.70
CA GLU A 519 8.74 -18.01 -7.08
C GLU A 519 9.20 -19.37 -7.63
N MET A 520 10.37 -19.40 -8.27
CA MET A 520 11.06 -20.63 -8.66
C MET A 520 11.88 -21.28 -7.52
N LYS A 521 11.71 -20.85 -6.27
CA LYS A 521 12.46 -21.30 -5.09
C LYS A 521 13.99 -21.19 -5.25
N ASN A 522 14.44 -20.26 -6.10
CA ASN A 522 15.85 -20.03 -6.39
C ASN A 522 16.37 -18.76 -5.70
N ASN A 523 17.10 -18.95 -4.60
CA ASN A 523 17.69 -17.85 -3.84
C ASN A 523 19.10 -17.48 -4.30
N SER A 524 19.58 -17.97 -5.44
CA SER A 524 21.00 -17.81 -5.81
C SER A 524 21.42 -16.36 -6.02
N VAL A 525 20.55 -15.48 -6.50
CA VAL A 525 20.84 -14.03 -6.60
C VAL A 525 20.92 -13.40 -5.20
N VAL A 526 20.11 -13.89 -4.25
CA VAL A 526 20.16 -13.51 -2.83
C VAL A 526 21.49 -13.91 -2.22
N GLU A 527 21.88 -15.16 -2.42
CA GLU A 527 23.15 -15.70 -1.93
C GLU A 527 24.35 -14.98 -2.57
N GLU A 528 24.32 -14.69 -3.88
CA GLU A 528 25.36 -13.94 -4.57
C GLU A 528 25.54 -12.53 -4.00
N VAL A 529 24.43 -11.81 -3.76
CA VAL A 529 24.45 -10.48 -3.14
C VAL A 529 24.95 -10.56 -1.70
N GLN A 530 24.50 -11.53 -0.90
CA GLN A 530 24.97 -11.71 0.48
C GLN A 530 26.46 -12.08 0.55
N MET A 531 26.93 -12.98 -0.30
CA MET A 531 28.35 -13.35 -0.40
C MET A 531 29.20 -12.15 -0.80
N PHE A 532 28.73 -11.34 -1.75
CA PHE A 532 29.40 -10.11 -2.15
C PHE A 532 29.61 -9.17 -0.94
N LEU A 533 28.63 -9.05 -0.05
CA LEU A 533 28.78 -8.24 1.16
C LEU A 533 29.69 -8.85 2.22
N LYS A 534 29.66 -10.18 2.39
CA LYS A 534 30.54 -10.88 3.34
C LYS A 534 31.99 -10.86 2.86
N SER A 535 32.21 -10.79 1.55
CA SER A 535 33.55 -10.74 0.96
C SER A 535 34.22 -9.39 1.28
N LYS A 536 35.41 -9.43 1.87
CA LYS A 536 36.26 -8.23 2.06
C LYS A 536 36.82 -7.67 0.73
N ALA A 537 36.43 -8.24 -0.41
CA ALA A 537 36.94 -7.91 -1.73
C ALA A 537 36.23 -6.66 -2.29
N LYS A 538 36.86 -5.50 -2.08
CA LYS A 538 36.36 -4.15 -2.41
C LYS A 538 36.31 -3.81 -3.91
N SER A 539 36.50 -4.75 -4.83
CA SER A 539 36.87 -4.44 -6.22
C SER A 539 35.69 -4.08 -7.14
N LYS A 540 34.48 -4.58 -6.90
CA LYS A 540 33.30 -4.32 -7.75
C LYS A 540 32.30 -3.42 -7.04
N SER A 541 31.76 -2.41 -7.72
CA SER A 541 30.74 -1.52 -7.14
C SER A 541 29.34 -2.06 -7.36
N LEU A 542 28.46 -1.90 -6.37
CA LEU A 542 27.04 -2.28 -6.49
C LEU A 542 26.32 -1.35 -7.48
N SER A 543 25.49 -1.93 -8.35
CA SER A 543 24.55 -1.17 -9.18
C SER A 543 23.37 -0.67 -8.34
N LEU A 544 22.62 0.29 -8.88
CA LEU A 544 21.41 0.83 -8.23
C LEU A 544 20.37 -0.28 -7.94
N ALA A 545 20.16 -1.17 -8.90
CA ALA A 545 19.31 -2.34 -8.76
C ALA A 545 19.78 -3.27 -7.64
N GLN A 546 21.08 -3.59 -7.62
CA GLN A 546 21.67 -4.44 -6.56
C GLN A 546 21.55 -3.81 -5.17
N CYS A 547 21.62 -2.48 -5.06
CA CYS A 547 21.39 -1.77 -3.81
C CYS A 547 19.92 -1.90 -3.37
N SER A 548 18.96 -1.65 -4.26
CA SER A 548 17.53 -1.80 -3.96
C SER A 548 17.21 -3.22 -3.50
N THR A 549 17.76 -4.22 -4.17
CA THR A 549 17.54 -5.60 -3.78
C THR A 549 18.25 -5.99 -2.50
N LEU A 550 19.46 -5.50 -2.27
CA LEU A 550 20.08 -5.73 -0.98
C LEU A 550 19.22 -5.14 0.15
N ALA A 551 18.68 -3.94 -0.06
CA ALA A 551 17.79 -3.31 0.91
C ALA A 551 16.58 -4.21 1.20
N ASN A 552 15.94 -4.70 0.13
CA ASN A 552 14.84 -5.65 0.25
C ASN A 552 15.30 -6.93 0.94
N MET A 553 16.39 -7.58 0.54
CA MET A 553 16.88 -8.81 1.20
C MET A 553 17.11 -8.63 2.69
N ILE A 554 17.65 -7.50 3.12
CA ILE A 554 17.81 -7.21 4.55
C ILE A 554 16.45 -7.05 5.22
N LEU A 555 15.53 -6.29 4.62
CA LEU A 555 14.15 -6.17 5.10
C LEU A 555 13.41 -7.51 5.16
N MET A 556 13.69 -8.40 4.22
CA MET A 556 13.08 -9.71 4.04
C MET A 556 13.77 -10.81 4.85
N SER A 557 14.85 -10.51 5.58
CA SER A 557 15.56 -11.53 6.37
C SER A 557 14.85 -11.78 7.71
N GLU A 558 14.74 -13.05 8.11
CA GLU A 558 14.35 -13.42 9.47
C GLU A 558 15.42 -13.01 10.49
N GLU A 559 16.69 -13.08 10.09
CA GLU A 559 17.82 -12.67 10.91
C GLU A 559 17.97 -11.15 10.86
N VAL A 560 17.93 -10.53 12.03
CA VAL A 560 18.23 -9.10 12.17
C VAL A 560 19.69 -8.87 11.84
N MET A 561 19.97 -7.97 10.90
CA MET A 561 21.34 -7.60 10.56
C MET A 561 22.02 -6.88 11.74
N ASP A 562 23.16 -7.37 12.19
CA ASP A 562 23.85 -6.74 13.34
C ASP A 562 24.33 -5.33 13.03
N GLU A 563 24.96 -5.11 11.87
CA GLU A 563 25.49 -3.81 11.47
C GLU A 563 25.30 -3.56 9.98
N LEU A 564 24.64 -2.45 9.65
CA LEU A 564 24.48 -1.93 8.31
C LEU A 564 25.38 -0.69 8.12
N ASP A 565 26.50 -0.86 7.42
CA ASP A 565 27.51 0.19 7.20
C ASP A 565 27.62 0.57 5.72
N PHE A 566 27.10 1.75 5.39
CA PHE A 566 27.03 2.26 4.02
C PHE A 566 28.41 2.61 3.45
N MET A 567 29.41 2.82 4.32
CA MET A 567 30.79 3.12 3.95
C MET A 567 31.62 1.85 3.72
N LYS A 568 31.17 0.69 4.22
CA LYS A 568 31.79 -0.62 3.90
C LYS A 568 31.47 -1.08 2.49
N TYR A 569 30.32 -0.69 1.95
CA TYR A 569 29.91 -1.09 0.61
C TYR A 569 30.51 -0.16 -0.46
N ASN A 570 31.07 -0.74 -1.53
CA ASN A 570 31.57 0.03 -2.68
C ASN A 570 30.39 0.55 -3.53
N ILE A 571 29.70 1.59 -3.05
CA ILE A 571 28.55 2.18 -3.73
C ILE A 571 28.97 3.54 -4.30
N LYS A 572 29.10 3.62 -5.62
CA LYS A 572 29.60 4.84 -6.30
C LYS A 572 28.56 5.97 -6.30
N SER A 573 27.28 5.65 -6.38
CA SER A 573 26.20 6.63 -6.47
C SER A 573 25.62 6.97 -5.09
N LYS A 574 25.24 8.25 -4.87
CA LYS A 574 24.43 8.66 -3.70
C LYS A 574 23.09 7.94 -3.69
N GLU A 575 22.47 7.82 -4.86
CA GLU A 575 21.18 7.15 -5.03
C GLU A 575 21.24 5.67 -4.64
N GLY A 576 22.36 4.99 -4.96
CA GLY A 576 22.58 3.61 -4.52
C GLY A 576 22.60 3.47 -3.00
N ARG A 577 23.22 4.44 -2.30
CA ARG A 577 23.18 4.50 -0.84
C ARG A 577 21.77 4.77 -0.36
N TRP A 578 21.06 5.74 -0.93
CA TRP A 578 19.69 6.04 -0.54
C TRP A 578 18.74 4.85 -0.62
N ARG A 579 18.90 4.01 -1.65
CA ARG A 579 18.12 2.78 -1.82
C ARG A 579 18.32 1.74 -0.72
N LEU A 580 19.41 1.80 0.06
CA LEU A 580 19.65 0.93 1.21
C LEU A 580 19.02 1.44 2.51
N ILE A 581 18.57 2.69 2.55
CA ILE A 581 18.02 3.30 3.77
C ILE A 581 16.83 2.51 4.33
N PRO A 582 15.89 1.97 3.53
CA PRO A 582 14.82 1.14 4.08
C PRO A 582 15.30 -0.02 4.96
N ALA A 583 16.48 -0.59 4.68
CA ALA A 583 17.05 -1.71 5.44
C ALA A 583 17.34 -1.40 6.91
N VAL A 584 17.37 -0.12 7.32
CA VAL A 584 17.52 0.27 8.72
C VAL A 584 16.40 -0.26 9.62
N ARG A 585 15.25 -0.64 9.03
CA ARG A 585 14.12 -1.25 9.76
C ARG A 585 14.43 -2.66 10.26
N ASN A 586 15.43 -3.35 9.71
CA ASN A 586 15.78 -4.71 10.10
C ASN A 586 17.26 -4.88 10.49
N CYS A 587 17.84 -3.86 11.12
CA CYS A 587 19.20 -3.95 11.67
C CYS A 587 19.30 -3.47 13.13
N ARG A 588 20.31 -3.96 13.87
CA ARG A 588 20.60 -3.51 15.24
C ARG A 588 21.39 -2.21 15.26
N LYS A 589 22.28 -2.02 14.29
CA LYS A 589 23.13 -0.84 14.15
C LYS A 589 23.14 -0.33 12.72
N ALA A 590 22.84 0.95 12.52
CA ALA A 590 22.86 1.62 11.22
C ALA A 590 23.90 2.76 11.21
N LEU A 591 24.86 2.69 10.29
CA LEU A 591 25.87 3.73 10.07
C LEU A 591 25.55 4.50 8.77
N LEU A 592 24.84 5.62 8.92
CA LEU A 592 24.40 6.50 7.83
C LEU A 592 25.25 7.77 7.72
N ALA A 593 26.48 7.74 8.21
CA ALA A 593 27.34 8.91 8.19
C ALA A 593 27.63 9.38 6.76
N ASN A 594 27.60 10.70 6.52
CA ASN A 594 27.89 11.31 5.21
C ASN A 594 27.06 10.74 4.03
N CYS A 595 25.78 10.43 4.28
CA CYS A 595 24.85 9.91 3.27
C CYS A 595 24.07 11.01 2.53
N LYS A 596 24.19 12.28 2.94
CA LYS A 596 23.48 13.44 2.37
C LYS A 596 21.97 13.15 2.30
N LEU A 597 21.43 12.76 3.44
CA LEU A 597 20.01 12.46 3.60
C LEU A 597 19.17 13.70 3.29
N THR A 598 17.99 13.47 2.73
CA THR A 598 16.95 14.48 2.53
C THR A 598 15.80 14.22 3.51
N GLU A 599 14.82 15.10 3.55
CA GLU A 599 13.62 14.97 4.39
C GLU A 599 12.94 13.58 4.26
N GLN A 600 12.70 13.13 3.03
CA GLN A 600 12.15 11.79 2.74
C GLN A 600 12.96 10.65 3.36
N HIS A 601 14.28 10.80 3.45
CA HIS A 601 15.13 9.78 4.05
C HIS A 601 15.06 9.80 5.58
N PHE A 602 14.87 10.98 6.19
CA PHE A 602 14.64 11.11 7.62
C PHE A 602 13.29 10.54 8.05
N GLU A 603 12.29 10.59 7.17
CA GLU A 603 11.02 9.90 7.38
C GLU A 603 11.20 8.39 7.48
N ILE A 604 11.93 7.76 6.56
CA ILE A 604 12.18 6.32 6.61
C ILE A 604 12.86 5.92 7.93
N VAL A 605 13.84 6.72 8.37
CA VAL A 605 14.55 6.51 9.65
C VAL A 605 13.61 6.73 10.84
N ALA A 606 12.79 7.77 10.83
CA ALA A 606 11.81 8.02 11.88
C ALA A 606 10.80 6.87 11.97
N SER A 607 10.32 6.34 10.84
CA SER A 607 9.40 5.21 10.78
C SER A 607 10.04 3.95 11.38
N ALA A 608 11.31 3.70 11.08
CA ALA A 608 12.05 2.60 11.70
C ALA A 608 12.14 2.74 13.22
N LEU A 609 12.24 3.95 13.76
CA LEU A 609 12.27 4.20 15.21
C LEU A 609 10.89 4.06 15.86
N GLN A 610 9.79 4.32 15.14
CA GLN A 610 8.43 4.25 15.66
C GLN A 610 7.84 2.84 15.65
N SER A 611 8.45 1.91 14.91
CA SER A 611 7.98 0.53 14.79
C SER A 611 8.07 -0.20 16.14
N SER A 612 6.97 -0.82 16.56
CA SER A 612 6.83 -1.55 17.84
C SER A 612 7.86 -2.66 18.02
N ASN A 613 8.32 -3.26 16.93
CA ASN A 613 9.29 -4.36 16.93
C ASN A 613 10.65 -3.94 16.34
N SER A 614 10.98 -2.65 16.36
CA SER A 614 12.23 -2.16 15.78
C SER A 614 13.45 -2.83 16.44
N PRO A 615 14.32 -3.50 15.66
CA PRO A 615 15.56 -4.05 16.19
C PRO A 615 16.65 -2.99 16.39
N LEU A 616 16.46 -1.77 15.89
CA LEU A 616 17.47 -0.72 15.89
C LEU A 616 17.80 -0.29 17.31
N ARG A 617 19.08 -0.37 17.67
CA ARG A 617 19.65 0.02 18.97
C ARG A 617 20.70 1.12 18.82
N GLU A 618 21.38 1.19 17.69
CA GLU A 618 22.41 2.20 17.43
C GLU A 618 22.21 2.86 16.06
N LEU A 619 22.26 4.18 16.01
CA LEU A 619 22.11 4.96 14.78
C LEU A 619 23.17 6.06 14.70
N ASP A 620 23.93 6.10 13.61
CA ASP A 620 24.90 7.16 13.31
C ASP A 620 24.44 7.99 12.12
N LEU A 621 24.09 9.25 12.38
CA LEU A 621 23.67 10.24 11.38
C LEU A 621 24.75 11.32 11.18
N SER A 622 25.98 11.09 11.62
CA SER A 622 27.03 12.11 11.58
C SER A 622 27.33 12.61 10.17
N ASN A 623 27.65 13.90 10.07
CA ASN A 623 27.96 14.57 8.80
C ASN A 623 26.83 14.48 7.76
N ASN A 624 25.57 14.47 8.19
CA ASN A 624 24.41 14.76 7.35
C ASN A 624 23.87 16.16 7.69
N ASP A 625 23.37 16.86 6.69
CA ASP A 625 22.62 18.09 6.90
C ASP A 625 21.17 17.71 7.27
N LEU A 626 20.83 17.85 8.55
CA LEU A 626 19.53 17.44 9.06
C LEU A 626 18.42 18.42 8.65
N GLN A 627 18.76 19.71 8.53
CA GLN A 627 17.80 20.81 8.40
C GLN A 627 16.71 20.79 9.51
N ASP A 628 15.86 21.82 9.57
CA ASP A 628 14.82 21.92 10.61
C ASP A 628 13.79 20.79 10.49
N SER A 629 13.43 20.41 9.27
CA SER A 629 12.46 19.35 8.98
C SER A 629 12.97 17.96 9.38
N GLY A 630 14.22 17.61 9.04
CA GLY A 630 14.80 16.32 9.43
C GLY A 630 14.96 16.18 10.95
N VAL A 631 15.27 17.27 11.66
CA VAL A 631 15.28 17.28 13.14
C VAL A 631 13.87 17.03 13.68
N LYS A 632 12.83 17.69 13.15
CA LYS A 632 11.43 17.50 13.58
C LYS A 632 11.00 16.04 13.42
N LEU A 633 11.24 15.43 12.26
CA LEU A 633 10.92 14.03 11.96
C LEU A 633 11.64 13.06 12.90
N LEU A 634 12.94 13.26 13.09
CA LEU A 634 13.72 12.39 13.97
C LEU A 634 13.26 12.51 15.42
N CYS A 635 12.94 13.72 15.90
CA CYS A 635 12.37 13.93 17.22
C CYS A 635 11.01 13.22 17.37
N ALA A 636 10.15 13.22 16.36
CA ALA A 636 8.89 12.46 16.40
C ALA A 636 9.16 10.95 16.56
N GLY A 637 10.13 10.41 15.81
CA GLY A 637 10.53 9.01 15.92
C GLY A 637 11.09 8.64 17.29
N LEU A 638 11.96 9.47 17.85
CA LEU A 638 12.56 9.27 19.18
C LEU A 638 11.57 9.42 20.34
N LYS A 639 10.51 10.23 20.17
CA LYS A 639 9.45 10.42 21.17
C LYS A 639 8.47 9.24 21.22
N SER A 640 8.49 8.35 20.22
CA SER A 640 7.59 7.21 20.20
C SER A 640 7.84 6.27 21.38
N PRO A 641 6.79 5.78 22.06
CA PRO A 641 6.94 4.78 23.13
C PRO A 641 7.55 3.46 22.63
N ASN A 642 7.50 3.23 21.32
CA ASN A 642 8.07 2.05 20.68
C ASN A 642 9.57 2.16 20.42
N CYS A 643 10.17 3.35 20.55
CA CYS A 643 11.57 3.55 20.22
C CYS A 643 12.48 2.80 21.20
N GLN A 644 13.29 1.88 20.66
CA GLN A 644 14.25 1.06 21.42
C GLN A 644 15.71 1.51 21.21
N LEU A 645 15.92 2.72 20.68
CA LEU A 645 17.26 3.21 20.35
C LEU A 645 18.05 3.55 21.61
N ASN A 646 19.24 2.96 21.76
CA ASN A 646 20.13 3.19 22.88
C ASN A 646 21.19 4.26 22.60
N ILE A 647 21.66 4.32 21.34
CA ILE A 647 22.76 5.20 20.93
C ILE A 647 22.37 5.94 19.65
N LEU A 648 22.51 7.26 19.69
CA LEU A 648 22.36 8.15 18.54
C LEU A 648 23.60 9.03 18.41
N ARG A 649 24.22 9.06 17.22
CA ARG A 649 25.39 9.90 16.93
C ARG A 649 25.03 10.96 15.90
N PHE A 650 25.45 12.19 16.16
CA PHE A 650 25.32 13.34 15.26
C PHE A 650 26.67 14.00 15.01
N GLY A 651 26.81 14.60 13.83
CA GLY A 651 27.98 15.41 13.46
C GLY A 651 27.84 16.80 14.05
N PHE A 652 28.96 17.38 14.52
CA PHE A 652 28.97 18.68 15.17
C PHE A 652 28.71 19.83 14.18
N HIS A 653 27.44 20.13 13.91
CA HIS A 653 27.00 21.47 13.52
C HIS A 653 26.34 22.13 14.74
N ILE A 654 26.85 23.30 15.15
CA ILE A 654 26.35 24.06 16.29
C ILE A 654 24.83 24.33 16.14
N ASP A 655 24.36 24.54 14.91
CA ASP A 655 22.96 24.81 14.60
C ASP A 655 22.06 23.60 14.87
N SER A 656 22.45 22.38 14.49
CA SER A 656 21.66 21.16 14.72
C SER A 656 21.48 20.82 16.20
N VAL A 657 22.51 21.08 17.01
CA VAL A 657 22.45 20.90 18.47
C VAL A 657 21.51 21.92 19.10
N MET A 658 21.63 23.19 18.73
CA MET A 658 20.77 24.28 19.22
C MET A 658 19.30 24.07 18.79
N LEU A 659 19.07 23.54 17.59
CA LEU A 659 17.75 23.17 17.11
C LEU A 659 17.12 22.03 17.90
N MET A 660 17.86 20.95 18.18
CA MET A 660 17.35 19.88 19.05
C MET A 660 17.00 20.41 20.44
N PHE A 661 17.80 21.33 21.00
CA PHE A 661 17.46 22.00 22.26
C PHE A 661 16.17 22.82 22.16
N LYS A 662 15.96 23.55 21.05
CA LYS A 662 14.74 24.34 20.77
C LYS A 662 13.48 23.46 20.70
N TYR A 663 13.58 22.24 20.16
CA TYR A 663 12.46 21.29 20.04
C TYR A 663 12.27 20.38 21.26
N SER A 664 13.04 20.61 22.33
CA SER A 664 13.10 19.69 23.44
C SER A 664 12.56 20.20 24.77
N SER A 665 11.51 19.53 25.22
CA SER A 665 11.28 19.23 26.63
C SER A 665 12.13 18.02 27.07
N LEU A 666 13.42 17.99 26.71
CA LEU A 666 14.35 16.83 26.83
C LEU A 666 14.67 16.41 28.29
N SER A 667 14.07 17.02 29.31
CA SER A 667 14.32 16.68 30.72
C SER A 667 13.87 15.27 31.12
N ARG A 668 13.10 14.56 30.28
CA ARG A 668 12.62 13.19 30.56
C ARG A 668 13.45 12.05 29.94
N MET A 669 14.43 12.34 29.08
CA MET A 669 15.10 11.29 28.29
C MET A 669 16.28 10.59 28.97
N PHE A 670 16.64 10.95 30.21
CA PHE A 670 17.69 10.27 30.98
C PHE A 670 17.19 9.80 32.34
N LYS A 671 16.53 8.63 32.43
CA LYS A 671 16.71 7.73 33.59
C LYS A 671 16.11 6.34 33.36
N LYS A 672 16.95 5.31 33.55
CA LYS A 672 16.62 4.20 34.47
C LYS A 672 17.89 3.56 35.04
N LYS A 673 18.31 4.03 36.22
CA LYS A 673 18.83 3.17 37.29
C LYS A 673 18.70 3.93 38.62
N ASN A 674 17.76 3.47 39.45
CA ASN A 674 17.48 3.86 40.83
C ASN A 674 16.89 5.27 41.05
N GLY A 675 15.65 5.29 41.54
CA GLY A 675 14.80 6.47 41.66
C GLY A 675 15.32 7.59 42.57
N ILE A 676 14.56 8.70 42.52
CA ILE A 676 14.73 10.04 43.12
C ILE A 676 15.40 11.04 42.17
N TRP A 677 14.76 12.21 41.98
CA TRP A 677 15.22 13.32 41.15
C TRP A 677 15.47 14.57 42.01
N SER A 678 16.49 15.36 41.64
CA SER A 678 16.54 16.80 41.93
C SER A 678 16.95 17.56 40.65
N HIS A 679 16.52 18.82 40.50
CA HIS A 679 16.76 19.65 39.31
C HIS A 679 18.25 19.90 38.96
N LEU A 680 19.20 19.49 39.81
CA LEU A 680 20.64 19.63 39.59
C LEU A 680 21.22 18.63 38.57
N ASP A 681 20.57 17.48 38.34
CA ASP A 681 21.15 16.40 37.51
C ASP A 681 21.25 16.76 36.01
N PHE A 682 20.39 17.65 35.51
CA PHE A 682 20.43 18.12 34.11
C PHE A 682 21.63 19.05 33.84
N PHE A 683 21.98 19.88 34.84
CA PHE A 683 23.12 20.79 34.76
C PHE A 683 24.45 20.03 34.76
N GLU A 684 24.56 18.94 35.51
CA GLU A 684 25.78 18.12 35.59
C GLU A 684 26.07 17.38 34.28
N VAL A 685 25.04 16.81 33.63
CA VAL A 685 25.19 16.10 32.35
C VAL A 685 25.58 17.07 31.23
N CYS A 686 24.93 18.23 31.16
CA CYS A 686 25.30 19.28 30.20
C CYS A 686 26.73 19.79 30.45
N SER A 687 27.13 19.97 31.71
CA SER A 687 28.48 20.43 32.08
C SER A 687 29.57 19.41 31.77
N ILE A 688 29.32 18.11 31.99
CA ILE A 688 30.27 17.03 31.68
C ILE A 688 30.45 16.86 30.16
N MET A 689 29.37 16.98 29.38
CA MET A 689 29.46 17.02 27.91
C MET A 689 30.25 18.23 27.43
N PHE A 690 30.04 19.40 28.04
CA PHE A 690 30.74 20.64 27.68
C PHE A 690 32.24 20.61 28.07
N ILE A 691 32.59 20.04 29.23
CA ILE A 691 33.98 19.89 29.69
C ILE A 691 34.77 18.92 28.80
N LYS A 692 34.14 17.85 28.31
CA LYS A 692 34.76 16.94 27.32
C LYS A 692 34.96 17.61 25.95
N LEU A 693 34.09 18.55 25.58
CA LEU A 693 34.19 19.35 24.35
C LEU A 693 35.34 20.38 24.38
N ILE A 694 35.58 21.05 25.51
CA ILE A 694 36.67 22.03 25.69
C ILE A 694 38.06 21.38 25.58
N LYS A 695 38.19 20.08 25.85
CA LYS A 695 39.47 19.36 25.79
C LYS A 695 39.95 19.02 24.37
N LYS A 696 39.12 19.17 23.31
CA LYS A 696 39.43 18.62 21.98
C LYS A 696 39.80 19.64 20.88
N SER A 697 39.70 20.94 21.12
CA SER A 697 40.05 21.96 20.11
C SER A 697 40.48 23.29 20.75
N TYR A 698 41.74 23.69 20.54
CA TYR A 698 42.31 24.92 21.11
C TYR A 698 41.80 26.19 20.39
N LEU A 699 41.41 26.08 19.12
CA LEU A 699 41.06 27.22 18.26
C LEU A 699 39.59 27.68 18.41
N GLN A 700 38.70 26.83 18.93
CA GLN A 700 37.30 27.17 19.15
C GLN A 700 36.98 27.70 20.57
N LYS A 701 37.93 27.66 21.52
CA LYS A 701 37.72 28.10 22.91
C LYS A 701 37.18 29.53 23.04
N LYS A 702 37.67 30.48 22.23
CA LYS A 702 37.22 31.87 22.29
C LYS A 702 35.76 32.06 21.85
N ILE A 703 35.33 31.34 20.82
CA ILE A 703 33.95 31.38 20.33
C ILE A 703 33.01 30.71 21.35
N TYR A 704 33.42 29.56 21.91
CA TYR A 704 32.65 28.87 22.95
C TYR A 704 32.50 29.69 24.24
N ILE A 705 33.52 30.45 24.66
CA ILE A 705 33.42 31.36 25.80
C ILE A 705 32.42 32.50 25.52
N TYR A 706 32.39 33.00 24.29
CA TYR A 706 31.46 34.06 23.90
C TYR A 706 30.01 33.56 23.83
N ILE A 707 29.79 32.38 23.25
CA ILE A 707 28.49 31.71 23.22
C ILE A 707 28.04 31.35 24.65
N PHE A 708 28.93 30.88 25.52
CA PHE A 708 28.62 30.61 26.92
C PHE A 708 28.20 31.88 27.68
N LYS A 709 28.87 33.02 27.44
CA LYS A 709 28.45 34.32 27.99
C LYS A 709 27.07 34.75 27.49
N LEU A 710 26.81 34.62 26.20
CA LEU A 710 25.50 34.92 25.59
C LEU A 710 24.39 34.01 26.12
N PHE A 711 24.70 32.72 26.34
CA PHE A 711 23.77 31.74 26.89
C PHE A 711 23.50 32.00 28.39
N LYS A 712 24.53 32.37 29.17
CA LYS A 712 24.37 32.84 30.57
C LYS A 712 23.46 34.09 30.60
N LEU A 713 23.68 35.06 29.71
CA LEU A 713 22.86 36.28 29.59
C LEU A 713 21.41 35.98 29.16
N TYR A 714 21.20 35.07 28.23
CA TYR A 714 19.86 34.66 27.77
C TYR A 714 19.08 33.90 28.85
N ILE A 715 19.75 33.04 29.62
CA ILE A 715 19.16 32.36 30.79
C ILE A 715 18.86 33.36 31.90
N ILE A 716 19.75 34.33 32.17
CA ILE A 716 19.49 35.42 33.11
C ILE A 716 18.26 36.24 32.67
N TYR A 717 18.13 36.53 31.37
CA TYR A 717 16.98 37.24 30.82
C TYR A 717 15.68 36.44 30.98
N ILE A 718 15.68 35.13 30.66
CA ILE A 718 14.49 34.26 30.82
C ILE A 718 14.09 34.08 32.29
N ILE A 719 15.05 34.02 33.22
CA ILE A 719 14.77 33.88 34.65
C ILE A 719 14.28 35.21 35.26
N LEU A 720 14.86 36.35 34.86
CA LEU A 720 14.53 37.66 35.45
C LEU A 720 13.28 38.31 34.85
N ASN A 721 12.92 38.03 33.60
CA ASN A 721 11.78 38.68 32.93
C ASN A 721 10.43 38.39 33.63
N PRO A 722 10.12 37.16 34.09
CA PRO A 722 8.91 36.87 34.87
C PRO A 722 8.93 37.49 36.29
N LEU A 723 10.10 37.54 36.93
CA LEU A 723 10.28 38.05 38.30
C LEU A 723 10.17 39.58 38.41
N SER A 724 10.49 40.31 37.33
CA SER A 724 10.41 41.79 37.30
C SER A 724 8.99 42.35 37.28
N LYS A 725 7.99 41.54 36.89
CA LYS A 725 6.58 41.96 36.77
C LYS A 725 5.75 41.69 38.03
N THR A 726 6.29 41.00 39.03
CA THR A 726 5.48 40.44 40.14
C THR A 726 5.96 40.77 41.56
N LEU A 727 7.07 41.50 41.76
CA LEU A 727 7.63 41.73 43.10
C LEU A 727 7.91 43.23 43.36
N SER A 728 7.53 43.72 44.54
CA SER A 728 7.83 45.07 45.02
C SER A 728 9.31 45.22 45.41
N LEU A 729 9.84 46.45 45.37
CA LEU A 729 11.27 46.74 45.54
C LEU A 729 11.89 46.22 46.84
N SER A 730 11.10 45.99 47.90
CA SER A 730 11.60 45.56 49.21
C SER A 730 11.99 44.08 49.30
N THR A 731 11.51 43.23 48.39
CA THR A 731 11.83 41.78 48.36
C THR A 731 13.04 41.43 47.49
N MET A 732 13.60 42.39 46.75
CA MET A 732 14.71 42.16 45.80
C MET A 732 16.12 42.20 46.42
N ALA A 733 16.29 42.70 47.65
CA ALA A 733 17.61 42.91 48.24
C ALA A 733 18.40 41.61 48.52
N PRO A 734 17.80 40.52 49.04
CA PRO A 734 18.53 39.26 49.25
C PRO A 734 18.85 38.55 47.92
N LEU A 735 17.94 38.66 46.94
CA LEU A 735 18.06 38.00 45.64
C LEU A 735 19.17 38.63 44.78
N ARG A 736 19.34 39.96 44.84
CA ARG A 736 20.45 40.65 44.16
C ARG A 736 21.81 40.20 44.69
N HIS A 737 21.93 39.96 45.99
CA HIS A 737 23.19 39.50 46.58
C HIS A 737 23.52 38.06 46.13
N GLN A 738 22.54 37.15 46.12
CA GLN A 738 22.75 35.78 45.64
C GLN A 738 23.04 35.73 44.14
N ILE A 739 22.38 36.56 43.34
CA ILE A 739 22.63 36.68 41.89
C ILE A 739 24.02 37.26 41.62
N ALA A 740 24.48 38.26 42.39
CA ALA A 740 25.83 38.79 42.27
C ALA A 740 26.90 37.74 42.61
N THR A 741 26.68 36.91 43.62
CA THR A 741 27.60 35.82 43.98
C THR A 741 27.70 34.76 42.89
N VAL A 742 26.60 34.42 42.21
CA VAL A 742 26.55 33.46 41.08
C VAL A 742 27.11 34.04 39.78
N ILE A 743 27.10 35.37 39.63
CA ILE A 743 27.69 36.06 38.46
C ILE A 743 29.22 36.19 38.61
N ILE A 744 29.71 36.36 39.84
CA ILE A 744 31.15 36.51 40.15
C ILE A 744 31.88 35.15 40.19
N SER A 745 31.21 34.05 40.56
CA SER A 745 31.71 32.66 40.42
C SER A 745 31.58 32.13 38.99
#